data_AF-A0A9P5T0V3-F1
#
_entry.id   AF-A0A9P5T0V3-F1
#
_cell.length_a   1.000
_cell.length_b   1.000
_cell.length_c   1.000
_cell.angle_alpha   90.00
_cell.angle_beta   90.00
_cell.angle_gamma   90.00
#
_symmetry.space_group_name_H-M   'P 1'
#
loop_
_entity.id
_entity.type
_entity.pdbx_description
1 polymer ?
#
loop_
_entity_poly.entity_id
_entity_poly.type
_entity_poly.pdbx_seq_one_letter_code
_entity_poly.pdbx_strand_id
1 'polypeptide(L)'
;IAELLQELRQNGDTKKQTLYRECQETSLGFYPLKVASPEVGCPSLLDRIQDRPDVEGALRQLRRRRLKERGNGVYIPPQAKPNWQASDDSLFSLMDKVENFVAGDEKVFLILGASGAGKSTFNRELECHLWQSYEKKSGVIPLYINLPSIDKPEHDMIAKHLRMMDFTEPQIRELKLYRKLVLICDGYDESRQTHNLYTSNRINEPGEWNAKMVISCRSEYVGAHYRDRFQPGDRNQRSDALWFQEAVIAPFSLDQVENYIDQYVSVNRPSWKADEYKKALDLVPNLKDLVKNPFLMSLSLEVLPRMVDPVQGIPVDRVTRVALYDQFIEHWLDRGKKRLGEKKLSPQARAAFESLSEEGFTLNGIEFMKKLSTAIYKEQNGQPIVRFTRYKDEGSWKATFFSREDEKQLLREACPLIRNGNQHRFIHRSLLEYGLSLAVFDPQDWIARASHDSLSSRRGSEDALSFMLDVADDDQVETARHGSVLDSPLVWKSLVQEPLVIEFLAERAQQEPVFKQQLLEYIEKSKTDKKCRTAAANAITILIRAGEQFNGADLRGIQIPGADLSYGMFDSADLNGADLRHVELRSVWLRRANLSKAQMTGVQFGELPYLKHESPSTRLRLVVRITRSGYGKLDSGLVSMP
;
A
#
# COMPACT_ATOMS: atom_id res chain seq x y z
N ILE A 1 53.49 17.92 -41.69
CA ILE A 1 53.44 19.37 -41.30
C ILE A 1 54.35 20.20 -42.20
N ALA A 2 55.64 19.89 -42.33
CA ALA A 2 56.57 20.63 -43.19
C ALA A 2 56.13 20.74 -44.67
N GLU A 3 55.61 19.66 -45.27
CA GLU A 3 55.10 19.67 -46.66
C GLU A 3 53.83 20.54 -46.82
N LEU A 4 52.90 20.44 -45.87
CA LEU A 4 51.67 21.24 -45.79
C LEU A 4 51.95 22.74 -45.69
N LEU A 5 53.04 23.13 -45.02
CA LEU A 5 53.46 24.53 -44.89
C LEU A 5 54.10 25.06 -46.19
N GLN A 6 54.70 24.18 -47.00
CA GLN A 6 55.29 24.54 -48.29
C GLN A 6 54.22 24.80 -49.36
N GLU A 7 53.13 24.01 -49.34
CA GLU A 7 51.95 24.22 -50.19
C GLU A 7 51.20 25.52 -49.86
N LEU A 8 51.12 25.90 -48.57
CA LEU A 8 50.46 27.14 -48.15
C LEU A 8 51.24 28.40 -48.56
N ARG A 9 52.55 28.28 -48.81
CA ARG A 9 53.42 29.39 -49.26
C ARG A 9 53.29 29.68 -50.75
N GLN A 10 52.89 28.70 -51.56
CA GLN A 10 52.76 28.82 -53.03
C GLN A 10 51.34 29.14 -53.50
N ASN A 11 50.33 29.04 -52.62
CA ASN A 11 48.98 29.42 -52.95
C ASN A 11 48.83 30.95 -52.96
N GLY A 12 48.36 31.50 -54.09
CA GLY A 12 48.12 32.94 -54.30
C GLY A 12 46.94 33.53 -53.51
N ASP A 13 46.52 32.87 -52.44
CA ASP A 13 45.39 33.27 -51.59
C ASP A 13 45.93 34.04 -50.37
N THR A 14 45.74 35.35 -50.39
CA THR A 14 46.30 36.30 -49.43
C THR A 14 45.85 36.03 -47.99
N LYS A 15 44.65 35.51 -47.77
CA LYS A 15 44.13 35.21 -46.43
C LYS A 15 44.87 34.06 -45.74
N LYS A 16 45.28 33.05 -46.48
CA LYS A 16 45.99 31.88 -45.93
C LYS A 16 47.45 32.20 -45.60
N GLN A 17 48.06 33.10 -46.36
CA GLN A 17 49.41 33.59 -46.08
C GLN A 17 49.46 34.47 -44.83
N THR A 18 48.42 35.27 -44.56
CA THR A 18 48.31 36.07 -43.33
C THR A 18 48.21 35.18 -42.10
N LEU A 19 47.38 34.13 -42.16
CA LEU A 19 47.17 33.19 -41.05
C LEU A 19 48.44 32.37 -40.72
N TYR A 20 49.24 32.02 -41.74
CA TYR A 20 50.55 31.39 -41.55
C TYR A 20 51.57 32.34 -40.90
N ARG A 21 51.54 33.63 -41.25
CA ARG A 21 52.44 34.65 -40.68
C ARG A 21 52.10 34.93 -39.21
N GLU A 22 50.82 34.99 -38.87
CA GLU A 22 50.33 35.10 -37.49
C GLU A 22 50.75 33.90 -36.61
N CYS A 23 50.76 32.68 -37.17
CA CYS A 23 51.24 31.50 -36.46
C CYS A 23 52.77 31.47 -36.25
N GLN A 24 53.56 32.16 -37.08
CA GLN A 24 55.02 32.27 -36.87
C GLN A 24 55.41 33.36 -35.87
N GLU A 25 54.63 34.44 -35.78
CA GLU A 25 54.92 35.59 -34.91
C GLU A 25 54.45 35.38 -33.46
N THR A 26 53.54 34.43 -33.22
CA THR A 26 53.07 34.13 -31.86
C THR A 26 54.03 33.16 -31.16
N SER A 27 55.03 33.72 -30.48
CA SER A 27 55.90 32.97 -29.57
C SER A 27 55.09 32.17 -28.54
N LEU A 28 55.50 30.91 -28.33
CA LEU A 28 54.94 29.95 -27.38
C LEU A 28 54.94 30.50 -25.94
N GLY A 29 53.89 31.24 -25.59
CA GLY A 29 53.59 31.72 -24.25
C GLY A 29 52.69 30.73 -23.51
N PHE A 30 53.21 30.20 -22.41
CA PHE A 30 52.58 29.33 -21.41
C PHE A 30 51.05 29.50 -21.26
N TYR A 31 50.29 28.55 -21.78
CA TYR A 31 48.96 28.22 -21.27
C TYR A 31 49.06 26.98 -20.39
N PRO A 32 48.47 26.97 -19.17
CA PRO A 32 48.53 25.81 -18.29
C PRO A 32 47.62 24.72 -18.85
N LEU A 33 48.17 23.82 -19.66
CA LEU A 33 47.59 22.50 -19.90
C LEU A 33 47.72 21.66 -18.62
N LYS A 34 46.91 21.98 -17.61
CA LYS A 34 46.36 20.98 -16.69
C LYS A 34 44.92 20.72 -17.10
N VAL A 35 44.75 20.16 -18.29
CA VAL A 35 43.59 19.31 -18.55
C VAL A 35 43.88 18.04 -17.77
N ALA A 36 43.10 17.78 -16.72
CA ALA A 36 43.09 16.48 -16.06
C ALA A 36 42.97 15.41 -17.15
N SER A 37 43.85 14.41 -17.10
CA SER A 37 43.83 13.26 -18.01
C SER A 37 42.38 12.78 -18.16
N PRO A 38 41.82 12.68 -19.38
CA PRO A 38 40.51 12.06 -19.52
C PRO A 38 40.65 10.62 -19.02
N GLU A 39 39.92 10.30 -17.95
CA GLU A 39 39.79 8.93 -17.47
C GLU A 39 39.40 8.04 -18.65
N VAL A 40 40.12 6.91 -18.78
CA VAL A 40 39.97 5.91 -19.82
C VAL A 40 38.49 5.57 -20.01
N GLY A 41 37.91 6.05 -21.11
CA GLY A 41 36.48 5.89 -21.38
C GLY A 41 35.97 6.46 -22.70
N CYS A 42 36.85 6.77 -23.67
CA CYS A 42 36.40 7.02 -25.04
C CYS A 42 36.20 5.68 -25.76
N PRO A 43 35.07 5.47 -26.45
CA PRO A 43 34.86 4.27 -27.27
C PRO A 43 35.95 4.18 -28.35
N SER A 44 36.39 2.97 -28.65
CA SER A 44 37.37 2.72 -29.70
C SER A 44 36.81 3.12 -31.07
N LEU A 45 37.66 3.38 -32.07
CA LEU A 45 37.21 3.64 -33.44
C LEU A 45 36.29 2.54 -34.00
N LEU A 46 36.41 1.31 -33.51
CA LEU A 46 35.51 0.19 -33.78
C LEU A 46 34.10 0.37 -33.21
N ASP A 47 33.96 1.01 -32.03
CA ASP A 47 32.66 1.36 -31.43
C ASP A 47 31.97 2.53 -32.15
N ARG A 48 32.68 3.30 -32.98
CA ARG A 48 32.10 4.34 -33.85
C ARG A 48 31.65 3.81 -35.21
N ILE A 49 32.15 2.65 -35.63
CA ILE A 49 31.83 2.01 -36.91
C ILE A 49 30.63 1.06 -36.77
N GLN A 50 30.39 0.52 -35.57
CA GLN A 50 29.10 -0.08 -35.22
C GLN A 50 28.25 0.99 -34.56
N ASP A 51 27.11 1.30 -35.16
CA ASP A 51 26.09 2.26 -34.73
C ASP A 51 25.42 1.83 -33.40
N ARG A 52 26.22 1.59 -32.34
CA ARG A 52 25.75 1.16 -31.02
C ARG A 52 25.32 2.42 -30.26
N PRO A 53 24.02 2.57 -29.94
CA PRO A 53 23.53 3.72 -29.21
C PRO A 53 24.25 3.83 -27.85
N ASP A 54 24.55 5.06 -27.39
CA ASP A 54 25.16 5.26 -26.07
C ASP A 54 24.15 4.97 -24.95
N VAL A 55 24.01 3.69 -24.59
CA VAL A 55 23.18 3.25 -23.46
C VAL A 55 23.87 3.52 -22.12
N GLU A 56 25.21 3.49 -22.06
CA GLU A 56 25.95 3.72 -20.82
C GLU A 56 25.83 5.17 -20.33
N GLY A 57 25.75 6.15 -21.22
CA GLY A 57 25.42 7.53 -20.86
C GLY A 57 24.08 7.63 -20.13
N ALA A 58 23.03 7.01 -20.70
CA ALA A 58 21.69 6.99 -20.11
C ALA A 58 21.64 6.23 -18.77
N LEU A 59 22.30 5.07 -18.68
CA LEU A 59 22.39 4.29 -17.44
C LEU A 59 23.13 5.04 -16.33
N ARG A 60 24.17 5.82 -16.66
CA ARG A 60 24.85 6.67 -15.67
C ARG A 60 23.94 7.77 -15.14
N GLN A 61 23.12 8.38 -16.01
CA GLN A 61 22.15 9.38 -15.58
C GLN A 61 21.09 8.75 -14.67
N LEU A 62 20.58 7.57 -15.04
CA LEU A 62 19.64 6.80 -14.23
C LEU A 62 20.23 6.46 -12.85
N ARG A 63 21.45 5.91 -12.82
CA ARG A 63 22.18 5.58 -11.58
C ARG A 63 22.34 6.80 -10.66
N ARG A 64 22.78 7.94 -11.21
CA ARG A 64 22.94 9.19 -10.43
C ARG A 64 21.61 9.66 -9.86
N ARG A 65 20.53 9.57 -10.65
CA ARG A 65 19.18 9.94 -10.20
C ARG A 65 18.72 9.05 -9.05
N ARG A 66 18.84 7.73 -9.19
CA ARG A 66 18.44 6.75 -8.15
C ARG A 66 19.21 6.90 -6.85
N LEU A 67 20.54 7.01 -6.92
CA LEU A 67 21.36 7.20 -5.72
C LEU A 67 21.09 8.51 -5.00
N LYS A 68 20.67 9.56 -5.72
CA LYS A 68 20.23 10.83 -5.13
C LYS A 68 18.84 10.73 -4.50
N GLU A 69 17.94 9.95 -5.10
CA GLU A 69 16.57 9.72 -4.60
C GLU A 69 16.55 8.92 -3.27
N ARG A 70 17.60 8.16 -2.95
CA ARG A 70 17.68 7.34 -1.71
C ARG A 70 17.49 8.14 -0.42
N GLY A 71 17.92 9.41 -0.38
CA GLY A 71 17.81 10.25 0.82
C GLY A 71 18.54 9.69 2.06
N ASN A 72 18.61 10.47 3.13
CA ASN A 72 19.15 10.02 4.43
C ASN A 72 18.02 9.50 5.34
N GLY A 73 17.19 8.60 4.81
CA GLY A 73 16.09 8.01 5.58
C GLY A 73 16.58 6.96 6.58
N VAL A 74 15.79 6.71 7.62
CA VAL A 74 16.01 5.57 8.52
C VAL A 74 15.74 4.28 7.75
N TYR A 75 16.70 3.35 7.76
CA TYR A 75 16.54 2.05 7.13
C TYR A 75 17.10 0.95 8.04
N ILE A 76 16.23 0.00 8.37
CA ILE A 76 16.59 -1.21 9.08
C ILE A 76 16.39 -2.39 8.13
N PRO A 77 17.42 -3.23 7.89
CA PRO A 77 17.31 -4.42 7.07
C PRO A 77 16.19 -5.35 7.58
N PRO A 78 15.20 -5.71 6.74
CA PRO A 78 14.10 -6.56 7.16
C PRO A 78 14.53 -8.02 7.29
N GLN A 79 13.96 -8.68 8.30
CA GLN A 79 14.04 -10.13 8.47
C GLN A 79 12.85 -10.77 7.74
N ALA A 80 13.03 -11.99 7.23
CA ALA A 80 11.98 -12.69 6.53
C ALA A 80 11.95 -14.19 6.85
N LYS A 81 10.77 -14.78 6.66
CA LYS A 81 10.52 -16.22 6.74
C LYS A 81 10.46 -16.82 5.34
N PRO A 82 10.70 -18.13 5.18
CA PRO A 82 10.72 -18.75 3.85
C PRO A 82 9.33 -18.86 3.23
N ASN A 83 8.28 -19.03 4.02
CA ASN A 83 6.89 -19.06 3.55
C ASN A 83 5.94 -18.74 4.72
N TRP A 84 4.63 -18.68 4.43
CA TRP A 84 3.58 -18.38 5.39
C TRP A 84 3.37 -19.39 6.51
N GLN A 85 3.77 -20.64 6.28
CA GLN A 85 3.56 -21.75 7.21
C GLN A 85 4.77 -21.94 8.14
N ALA A 86 5.89 -21.27 7.85
CA ALA A 86 7.12 -21.38 8.60
C ALA A 86 7.05 -20.62 9.93
N SER A 87 7.68 -21.18 10.97
CA SER A 87 7.72 -20.55 12.29
C SER A 87 8.63 -19.32 12.31
N ASP A 88 8.42 -18.45 13.31
CA ASP A 88 9.28 -17.30 13.60
C ASP A 88 10.73 -17.67 13.96
N ASP A 89 11.04 -18.96 14.17
CA ASP A 89 12.41 -19.41 14.46
C ASP A 89 13.29 -19.54 13.21
N SER A 90 12.69 -19.44 12.02
CA SER A 90 13.35 -19.63 10.73
C SER A 90 13.70 -18.32 10.01
N LEU A 91 13.90 -17.25 10.77
CA LEU A 91 14.17 -15.92 10.23
C LEU A 91 15.56 -15.83 9.58
N PHE A 92 15.63 -15.12 8.47
CA PHE A 92 16.87 -14.79 7.76
C PHE A 92 16.88 -13.35 7.26
N SER A 93 18.08 -12.82 6.98
CA SER A 93 18.26 -11.53 6.31
C SER A 93 17.69 -11.58 4.89
N LEU A 94 16.68 -10.73 4.62
CA LEU A 94 16.05 -10.70 3.30
C LEU A 94 17.02 -10.21 2.20
N MET A 95 17.91 -9.26 2.54
CA MET A 95 18.90 -8.75 1.59
C MET A 95 19.81 -9.88 1.10
N ASP A 96 20.41 -10.65 2.03
CA ASP A 96 21.35 -11.73 1.72
C ASP A 96 20.69 -12.80 0.85
N LYS A 97 19.43 -13.15 1.14
CA LYS A 97 18.69 -14.14 0.35
C LYS A 97 18.40 -13.65 -1.07
N VAL A 98 18.02 -12.38 -1.23
CA VAL A 98 17.77 -11.80 -2.55
C VAL A 98 19.06 -11.65 -3.36
N GLU A 99 20.18 -11.34 -2.71
CA GLU A 99 21.50 -11.29 -3.36
C GLU A 99 21.93 -12.66 -3.86
N ASN A 100 21.77 -13.71 -3.04
CA ASN A 100 21.98 -15.09 -3.45
C ASN A 100 21.10 -15.46 -4.65
N PHE A 101 19.83 -15.04 -4.66
CA PHE A 101 18.92 -15.21 -5.80
C PHE A 101 19.40 -14.45 -7.06
N VAL A 102 19.91 -13.22 -6.91
CA VAL A 102 20.45 -12.44 -8.04
C VAL A 102 21.70 -13.11 -8.61
N ALA A 103 22.51 -13.77 -7.79
CA ALA A 103 23.69 -14.53 -8.21
C ALA A 103 23.38 -15.93 -8.77
N GLY A 104 22.29 -16.58 -8.33
CA GLY A 104 21.93 -17.95 -8.67
C GLY A 104 21.34 -18.15 -10.08
N ASP A 105 20.62 -19.25 -10.30
CA ASP A 105 19.98 -19.58 -11.59
C ASP A 105 18.47 -19.33 -11.62
N GLU A 106 17.89 -19.04 -10.45
CA GLU A 106 16.47 -18.79 -10.26
C GLU A 106 15.98 -17.57 -11.04
N LYS A 107 14.68 -17.55 -11.35
CA LYS A 107 14.09 -16.56 -12.27
C LYS A 107 13.16 -15.58 -11.59
N VAL A 108 12.35 -16.04 -10.64
CA VAL A 108 11.35 -15.22 -9.96
C VAL A 108 11.49 -15.34 -8.44
N PHE A 109 11.54 -14.19 -7.77
CA PHE A 109 11.53 -14.07 -6.32
C PHE A 109 10.30 -13.26 -5.87
N LEU A 110 9.46 -13.84 -5.03
CA LEU A 110 8.26 -13.20 -4.48
C LEU A 110 8.49 -12.74 -3.04
N ILE A 111 8.34 -11.44 -2.80
CA ILE A 111 8.39 -10.82 -1.49
C ILE A 111 6.96 -10.53 -1.04
N LEU A 112 6.55 -11.21 0.02
CA LEU A 112 5.26 -11.03 0.67
C LEU A 112 5.43 -10.28 1.98
N GLY A 113 4.39 -9.59 2.41
CA GLY A 113 4.37 -8.92 3.70
C GLY A 113 3.14 -8.06 3.85
N ALA A 114 2.78 -7.77 5.10
CA ALA A 114 1.63 -6.94 5.42
C ALA A 114 1.74 -5.51 4.86
N SER A 115 0.61 -4.80 4.80
CA SER A 115 0.61 -3.36 4.52
C SER A 115 1.56 -2.62 5.47
N GLY A 116 2.40 -1.71 4.98
CA GLY A 116 3.37 -0.99 5.82
C GLY A 116 4.62 -1.76 6.25
N ALA A 117 4.75 -3.06 5.93
CA ALA A 117 5.90 -3.90 6.31
C ALA A 117 7.27 -3.47 5.72
N GLY A 118 7.34 -2.40 4.92
CA GLY A 118 8.59 -1.90 4.35
C GLY A 118 9.00 -2.50 3.00
N LYS A 119 8.12 -3.25 2.31
CA LYS A 119 8.38 -3.85 0.99
C LYS A 119 8.95 -2.85 -0.04
N SER A 120 8.30 -1.70 -0.20
CA SER A 120 8.74 -0.65 -1.14
C SER A 120 10.07 -0.01 -0.73
N THR A 121 10.30 0.15 0.58
CA THR A 121 11.57 0.67 1.11
C THR A 121 12.70 -0.31 0.82
N PHE A 122 12.49 -1.61 1.10
CA PHE A 122 13.43 -2.67 0.76
C PHE A 122 13.74 -2.70 -0.74
N ASN A 123 12.73 -2.64 -1.62
CA ASN A 123 12.92 -2.66 -3.06
C ASN A 123 13.78 -1.49 -3.57
N ARG A 124 13.65 -0.30 -2.98
CA ARG A 124 14.48 0.87 -3.32
C ARG A 124 15.91 0.73 -2.83
N GLU A 125 16.08 0.18 -1.63
CA GLU A 125 17.40 -0.10 -1.06
C GLU A 125 18.14 -1.20 -1.83
N LEU A 126 17.43 -2.24 -2.26
CA LEU A 126 17.94 -3.27 -3.16
C LEU A 126 18.40 -2.67 -4.49
N GLU A 127 17.61 -1.78 -5.10
CA GLU A 127 18.01 -1.09 -6.33
C GLU A 127 19.30 -0.28 -6.12
N CYS A 128 19.40 0.45 -5.00
CA CYS A 128 20.59 1.23 -4.66
C CYS A 128 21.82 0.34 -4.44
N HIS A 129 21.66 -0.77 -3.72
CA HIS A 129 22.74 -1.72 -3.44
C HIS A 129 23.29 -2.34 -4.74
N LEU A 130 22.39 -2.80 -5.63
CA LEU A 130 22.76 -3.35 -6.93
C LEU A 130 23.41 -2.30 -7.85
N TRP A 131 23.00 -1.03 -7.77
CA TRP A 131 23.66 0.06 -8.49
C TRP A 131 25.06 0.38 -7.95
N GLN A 132 25.32 0.15 -6.66
CA GLN A 132 26.65 0.34 -6.07
C GLN A 132 27.61 -0.74 -6.55
N SER A 133 27.16 -1.99 -6.65
CA SER A 133 27.94 -3.13 -7.17
C SER A 133 27.98 -3.23 -8.70
N TYR A 134 27.34 -2.32 -9.44
CA TYR A 134 27.27 -2.37 -10.90
C TYR A 134 28.62 -2.10 -11.57
N GLU A 135 29.09 -3.09 -12.34
CA GLU A 135 30.26 -3.00 -13.22
C GLU A 135 29.87 -2.85 -14.70
N LYS A 136 30.65 -2.06 -15.45
CA LYS A 136 30.38 -1.82 -16.89
C LYS A 136 30.49 -3.12 -17.70
N LYS A 137 29.58 -3.32 -18.65
CA LYS A 137 29.54 -4.45 -19.63
C LYS A 137 29.27 -5.86 -19.07
N SER A 138 29.61 -6.14 -17.81
CA SER A 138 29.36 -7.42 -17.11
C SER A 138 28.21 -7.33 -16.10
N GLY A 139 27.93 -6.12 -15.60
CA GLY A 139 26.97 -5.89 -14.52
C GLY A 139 25.52 -6.12 -14.91
N VAL A 140 24.78 -6.67 -13.95
CA VAL A 140 23.33 -6.78 -14.01
C VAL A 140 22.71 -5.41 -13.76
N ILE A 141 21.80 -4.98 -14.64
CA ILE A 141 21.18 -3.64 -14.53
C ILE A 141 19.92 -3.75 -13.67
N PRO A 142 19.87 -3.13 -12.48
CA PRO A 142 18.66 -3.11 -11.67
C PRO A 142 17.67 -2.05 -12.19
N LEU A 143 16.41 -2.44 -12.33
CA LEU A 143 15.31 -1.56 -12.74
C LEU A 143 14.18 -1.64 -11.73
N TYR A 144 14.02 -0.60 -10.90
CA TYR A 144 12.84 -0.47 -10.04
C TYR A 144 11.61 0.00 -10.82
N ILE A 145 10.60 -0.86 -10.86
CA ILE A 145 9.34 -0.66 -11.57
C ILE A 145 8.19 -0.57 -10.57
N ASN A 146 7.62 0.62 -10.44
CA ASN A 146 6.39 0.83 -9.67
C ASN A 146 5.17 0.38 -10.52
N LEU A 147 4.66 -0.83 -10.30
CA LEU A 147 3.63 -1.45 -11.14
C LEU A 147 2.35 -0.60 -11.28
N PRO A 148 1.81 0.03 -10.21
CA PRO A 148 0.61 0.87 -10.33
C PRO A 148 0.79 2.10 -11.23
N SER A 149 2.03 2.51 -11.50
CA SER A 149 2.32 3.65 -12.38
C SER A 149 2.29 3.29 -13.86
N ILE A 150 2.30 2.00 -14.20
CA ILE A 150 2.27 1.49 -15.58
C ILE A 150 0.83 1.17 -15.96
N ASP A 151 0.43 1.61 -17.14
CA ASP A 151 -0.85 1.21 -17.71
C ASP A 151 -0.72 -0.18 -18.35
N LYS A 152 -1.58 -1.12 -17.96
CA LYS A 152 -1.58 -2.53 -18.41
C LYS A 152 -0.18 -3.18 -18.35
N PRO A 153 0.36 -3.46 -17.14
CA PRO A 153 1.69 -4.03 -16.97
C PRO A 153 1.82 -5.46 -17.51
N GLU A 154 0.72 -6.13 -17.84
CA GLU A 154 0.73 -7.41 -18.54
C GLU A 154 1.35 -7.33 -19.96
N HIS A 155 1.44 -6.13 -20.53
CA HIS A 155 1.96 -5.89 -21.89
C HIS A 155 3.09 -4.85 -21.92
N ASP A 156 4.26 -5.29 -22.39
CA ASP A 156 5.44 -4.45 -22.67
C ASP A 156 5.84 -3.54 -21.50
N MET A 157 5.78 -4.08 -20.28
CA MET A 157 6.04 -3.35 -19.04
C MET A 157 7.41 -2.67 -19.05
N ILE A 158 8.44 -3.41 -19.46
CA ILE A 158 9.83 -2.98 -19.38
C ILE A 158 10.09 -1.82 -20.34
N ALA A 159 9.66 -1.92 -21.62
CA ALA A 159 9.87 -0.82 -22.55
C ALA A 159 9.00 0.40 -22.20
N LYS A 160 7.75 0.21 -21.74
CA LYS A 160 6.92 1.31 -21.21
C LYS A 160 7.62 2.03 -20.06
N HIS A 161 8.23 1.29 -19.13
CA HIS A 161 8.99 1.88 -18.03
C HIS A 161 10.21 2.66 -18.51
N LEU A 162 11.00 2.09 -19.43
CA LEU A 162 12.19 2.74 -19.99
C LEU A 162 11.84 4.02 -20.76
N ARG A 163 10.72 4.03 -21.52
CA ARG A 163 10.21 5.24 -22.18
C ARG A 163 9.85 6.34 -21.18
N MET A 164 9.27 6.00 -20.03
CA MET A 164 9.00 6.98 -18.96
C MET A 164 10.28 7.52 -18.31
N MET A 165 11.41 6.84 -18.49
CA MET A 165 12.74 7.26 -18.02
C MET A 165 13.57 7.91 -19.14
N ASP A 166 12.92 8.36 -20.22
CA ASP A 166 13.52 9.06 -21.36
C ASP A 166 14.51 8.23 -22.20
N PHE A 167 14.40 6.90 -22.19
CA PHE A 167 15.18 6.03 -23.09
C PHE A 167 14.60 6.03 -24.51
N THR A 168 15.50 6.09 -25.49
CA THR A 168 15.15 6.02 -26.92
C THR A 168 14.92 4.58 -27.39
N GLU A 169 14.13 4.39 -28.45
CA GLU A 169 13.87 3.05 -29.02
C GLU A 169 15.14 2.26 -29.40
N PRO A 170 16.20 2.86 -29.98
CA PRO A 170 17.46 2.15 -30.22
C PRO A 170 18.13 1.67 -28.92
N GLN A 171 18.11 2.48 -27.86
CA GLN A 171 18.66 2.12 -26.55
C GLN A 171 17.86 0.97 -25.91
N ILE A 172 16.53 1.01 -26.00
CA ILE A 172 15.65 -0.07 -25.52
C ILE A 172 15.95 -1.38 -26.25
N ARG A 173 16.17 -1.35 -27.56
CA ARG A 173 16.55 -2.54 -28.34
C ARG A 173 17.90 -3.12 -27.94
N GLU A 174 18.91 -2.27 -27.67
CA GLU A 174 20.19 -2.76 -27.15
C GLU A 174 20.03 -3.43 -25.78
N LEU A 175 19.30 -2.79 -24.86
CA LEU A 175 19.03 -3.34 -23.53
C LEU A 175 18.31 -4.69 -23.63
N LYS A 176 17.33 -4.81 -24.53
CA LYS A 176 16.55 -6.03 -24.74
C LYS A 176 17.40 -7.20 -25.24
N LEU A 177 18.32 -6.94 -26.17
CA LEU A 177 19.08 -8.01 -26.85
C LEU A 177 20.40 -8.39 -26.15
N TYR A 178 21.07 -7.45 -25.51
CA TYR A 178 22.48 -7.64 -25.09
C TYR A 178 22.72 -7.53 -23.59
N ARG A 179 21.74 -7.07 -22.79
CA ARG A 179 21.96 -6.80 -21.36
C ARG A 179 21.11 -7.70 -20.48
N LYS A 180 21.66 -8.03 -19.30
CA LYS A 180 20.96 -8.74 -18.23
C LYS A 180 20.34 -7.73 -17.27
N LEU A 181 19.06 -7.90 -16.97
CA LEU A 181 18.29 -7.01 -16.09
C LEU A 181 17.86 -7.72 -14.80
N VAL A 182 17.74 -6.97 -13.71
CA VAL A 182 16.98 -7.38 -12.52
C VAL A 182 15.82 -6.42 -12.38
N LEU A 183 14.61 -6.93 -12.60
CA LEU A 183 13.36 -6.17 -12.51
C LEU A 183 12.88 -6.23 -11.06
N ILE A 184 12.81 -5.08 -10.40
CA ILE A 184 12.27 -4.96 -9.04
C ILE A 184 10.87 -4.36 -9.17
N CYS A 185 9.87 -5.23 -9.26
CA CYS A 185 8.48 -4.89 -9.48
C CYS A 185 7.76 -4.67 -8.14
N ASP A 186 7.36 -3.42 -7.88
CA ASP A 186 6.75 -3.01 -6.63
C ASP A 186 5.24 -2.76 -6.77
N GLY A 187 4.43 -3.31 -5.87
CA GLY A 187 2.98 -3.07 -5.80
C GLY A 187 2.12 -3.92 -6.75
N TYR A 188 2.35 -5.24 -6.79
CA TYR A 188 1.54 -6.16 -7.59
C TYR A 188 0.06 -6.16 -7.18
N ASP A 189 -0.22 -6.06 -5.88
CA ASP A 189 -1.57 -5.94 -5.33
C ASP A 189 -2.26 -4.63 -5.71
N GLU A 190 -1.53 -3.51 -5.69
CA GLU A 190 -2.05 -2.18 -6.02
C GLU A 190 -2.40 -2.03 -7.51
N SER A 191 -1.69 -2.75 -8.38
CA SER A 191 -1.98 -2.82 -9.81
C SER A 191 -3.07 -3.84 -10.17
N ARG A 192 -3.61 -4.55 -9.16
CA ARG A 192 -4.72 -5.54 -9.25
C ARG A 192 -4.51 -6.59 -10.32
N GLN A 193 -3.27 -7.02 -10.48
CA GLN A 193 -2.91 -8.01 -11.47
C GLN A 193 -3.37 -9.40 -11.03
N THR A 194 -3.97 -10.12 -11.97
CA THR A 194 -4.34 -11.52 -11.82
C THR A 194 -3.50 -12.43 -12.71
N HIS A 195 -2.74 -11.84 -13.63
CA HIS A 195 -1.92 -12.54 -14.61
C HIS A 195 -0.48 -12.68 -14.14
N ASN A 196 0.17 -13.71 -14.65
CA ASN A 196 1.59 -13.92 -14.44
C ASN A 196 2.40 -12.96 -15.32
N LEU A 197 3.00 -11.95 -14.69
CA LEU A 197 3.75 -10.91 -15.38
C LEU A 197 5.01 -11.44 -16.09
N TYR A 198 5.56 -12.55 -15.60
CA TYR A 198 6.76 -13.16 -16.18
C TYR A 198 6.43 -13.77 -17.55
N THR A 199 5.35 -14.57 -17.62
CA THR A 199 4.90 -15.20 -18.86
C THR A 199 4.22 -14.19 -19.79
N SER A 200 3.44 -13.25 -19.27
CA SER A 200 2.75 -12.26 -20.11
C SER A 200 3.72 -11.31 -20.84
N ASN A 201 4.85 -10.98 -20.22
CA ASN A 201 5.91 -10.15 -20.82
C ASN A 201 7.00 -10.97 -21.54
N ARG A 202 6.83 -12.29 -21.69
CA ARG A 202 7.74 -13.17 -22.44
C ARG A 202 9.19 -13.09 -21.98
N ILE A 203 9.40 -12.99 -20.67
CA ILE A 203 10.74 -12.82 -20.09
C ILE A 203 11.55 -14.11 -20.30
N ASN A 204 12.79 -13.97 -20.75
CA ASN A 204 13.72 -15.05 -21.10
C ASN A 204 13.28 -15.95 -22.27
N GLU A 205 12.34 -15.50 -23.11
CA GLU A 205 12.07 -16.14 -24.40
C GLU A 205 13.12 -15.73 -25.47
N PRO A 206 13.34 -16.55 -26.52
CA PRO A 206 14.31 -16.23 -27.57
C PRO A 206 14.02 -14.90 -28.27
N GLY A 207 14.97 -13.96 -28.24
CA GLY A 207 14.81 -12.61 -28.81
C GLY A 207 14.08 -11.61 -27.91
N GLU A 208 13.70 -12.02 -26.71
CA GLU A 208 13.06 -11.20 -25.69
C GLU A 208 14.02 -10.83 -24.54
N TRP A 209 13.50 -10.14 -23.52
CA TRP A 209 14.28 -9.61 -22.41
C TRP A 209 14.99 -10.70 -21.60
N ASN A 210 16.30 -10.54 -21.36
CA ASN A 210 17.05 -11.38 -20.42
C ASN A 210 16.99 -10.76 -19.01
N ALA A 211 16.08 -11.27 -18.17
CA ALA A 211 15.83 -10.68 -16.86
C ALA A 211 15.49 -11.67 -15.76
N LYS A 212 15.89 -11.32 -14.53
CA LYS A 212 15.34 -11.88 -13.28
C LYS A 212 14.29 -10.94 -12.71
N MET A 213 13.30 -11.47 -12.01
CA MET A 213 12.20 -10.68 -11.47
C MET A 213 12.06 -10.85 -9.96
N VAL A 214 12.09 -9.72 -9.25
CA VAL A 214 11.74 -9.62 -7.83
C VAL A 214 10.41 -8.89 -7.76
N ILE A 215 9.39 -9.52 -7.18
CA ILE A 215 8.02 -8.98 -7.12
C ILE A 215 7.66 -8.76 -5.66
N SER A 216 7.19 -7.57 -5.31
CA SER A 216 6.54 -7.33 -4.02
C SER A 216 5.02 -7.42 -4.14
N CYS A 217 4.39 -8.07 -3.17
CA CYS A 217 2.95 -8.16 -3.08
C CYS A 217 2.49 -8.15 -1.63
N ARG A 218 1.31 -7.58 -1.37
CA ARG A 218 0.64 -7.72 -0.08
C ARG A 218 0.29 -9.18 0.20
N SER A 219 0.61 -9.54 1.43
CA SER A 219 0.29 -10.81 2.04
C SER A 219 -1.21 -11.13 1.99
N GLU A 220 -2.05 -10.13 2.13
CA GLU A 220 -3.51 -10.27 2.19
C GLU A 220 -4.13 -10.41 0.79
N TYR A 221 -3.40 -10.05 -0.27
CA TYR A 221 -3.88 -10.12 -1.65
C TYR A 221 -3.65 -11.51 -2.29
N VAL A 222 -2.85 -12.35 -1.65
CA VAL A 222 -2.51 -13.67 -2.16
C VAL A 222 -3.49 -14.73 -1.64
N GLY A 223 -4.47 -15.11 -2.48
CA GLY A 223 -5.41 -16.20 -2.20
C GLY A 223 -4.75 -17.60 -2.28
N ALA A 224 -5.48 -18.66 -1.93
CA ALA A 224 -4.94 -20.02 -1.71
C ALA A 224 -4.11 -20.63 -2.88
N HIS A 225 -4.34 -20.21 -4.13
CA HIS A 225 -3.61 -20.67 -5.32
C HIS A 225 -2.75 -19.56 -5.96
N TYR A 226 -2.14 -18.70 -5.14
CA TYR A 226 -1.42 -17.54 -5.66
C TYR A 226 -0.17 -17.89 -6.46
N ARG A 227 0.49 -19.04 -6.22
CA ARG A 227 1.74 -19.41 -6.90
C ARG A 227 1.58 -19.49 -8.42
N ASP A 228 0.41 -19.88 -8.91
CA ASP A 228 0.06 -19.89 -10.34
C ASP A 228 0.23 -18.51 -11.01
N ARG A 229 0.10 -17.43 -10.22
CA ARG A 229 0.26 -16.05 -10.72
C ARG A 229 1.71 -15.59 -10.81
N PHE A 230 2.68 -16.36 -10.31
CA PHE A 230 4.07 -15.91 -10.20
C PHE A 230 5.10 -16.93 -10.69
N GLN A 231 4.75 -18.22 -10.71
CA GLN A 231 5.70 -19.27 -11.10
C GLN A 231 6.01 -19.21 -12.60
N PRO A 232 7.29 -19.21 -13.01
CA PRO A 232 7.67 -19.27 -14.42
C PRO A 232 7.45 -20.70 -14.96
N GLY A 233 6.80 -20.84 -16.11
CA GLY A 233 6.61 -22.14 -16.79
C GLY A 233 5.16 -22.63 -16.85
N ASP A 234 4.97 -23.83 -17.40
CA ASP A 234 3.65 -24.43 -17.69
C ASP A 234 3.36 -25.55 -16.67
N ARG A 235 2.10 -25.69 -16.22
CA ARG A 235 1.67 -26.51 -15.05
C ARG A 235 2.22 -27.95 -14.92
N ASN A 236 2.80 -28.51 -15.98
CA ASN A 236 3.13 -29.93 -16.10
C ASN A 236 4.63 -30.27 -15.97
N GLN A 237 5.56 -29.30 -15.84
CA GLN A 237 6.99 -29.60 -15.71
C GLN A 237 7.49 -29.44 -14.26
N ARG A 238 8.01 -30.52 -13.67
CA ARG A 238 8.51 -30.54 -12.28
C ARG A 238 9.77 -29.69 -12.06
N SER A 239 10.50 -29.37 -13.12
CA SER A 239 11.69 -28.50 -13.12
C SER A 239 11.36 -27.03 -12.81
N ASP A 240 10.13 -26.59 -13.09
CA ASP A 240 9.69 -25.19 -12.97
C ASP A 240 9.53 -24.73 -11.52
N ALA A 241 9.46 -25.66 -10.56
CA ALA A 241 9.37 -25.37 -9.13
C ALA A 241 10.70 -24.86 -8.53
N LEU A 242 11.84 -25.13 -9.19
CA LEU A 242 13.16 -24.69 -8.73
C LEU A 242 13.46 -23.23 -9.12
N TRP A 243 12.72 -22.66 -10.07
CA TRP A 243 12.93 -21.29 -10.55
C TRP A 243 12.19 -20.22 -9.75
N PHE A 244 11.32 -20.64 -8.82
CA PHE A 244 10.50 -19.77 -8.00
C PHE A 244 10.93 -19.84 -6.53
N GLN A 245 11.24 -18.68 -5.95
CA GLN A 245 11.48 -18.53 -4.53
C GLN A 245 10.50 -17.53 -3.92
N GLU A 246 10.19 -17.71 -2.64
CA GLU A 246 9.39 -16.75 -1.89
C GLU A 246 10.02 -16.42 -0.53
N ALA A 247 9.65 -15.26 0.00
CA ALA A 247 9.95 -14.83 1.35
C ALA A 247 8.83 -13.96 1.88
N VAL A 248 8.50 -14.10 3.16
CA VAL A 248 7.51 -13.29 3.86
C VAL A 248 8.24 -12.40 4.85
N ILE A 249 8.15 -11.07 4.70
CA ILE A 249 8.72 -10.10 5.64
C ILE A 249 8.09 -10.31 7.02
N ALA A 250 8.95 -10.52 8.00
CA ALA A 250 8.54 -10.62 9.39
C ALA A 250 8.37 -9.22 10.01
N PRO A 251 7.47 -9.06 11.01
CA PRO A 251 7.43 -7.85 11.82
C PRO A 251 8.78 -7.57 12.48
N PHE A 252 9.07 -6.30 12.78
CA PHE A 252 10.32 -5.96 13.46
C PHE A 252 10.43 -6.66 14.83
N SER A 253 11.62 -7.18 15.11
CA SER A 253 12.02 -7.56 16.46
C SER A 253 12.15 -6.33 17.36
N LEU A 254 12.16 -6.54 18.68
CA LEU A 254 12.37 -5.46 19.64
C LEU A 254 13.73 -4.76 19.42
N ASP A 255 14.77 -5.51 19.06
CA ASP A 255 16.09 -4.94 18.76
C ASP A 255 16.06 -4.05 17.50
N GLN A 256 15.31 -4.47 16.47
CA GLN A 256 15.11 -3.65 15.26
C GLN A 256 14.31 -2.38 15.56
N VAL A 257 13.32 -2.47 16.45
CA VAL A 257 12.54 -1.33 16.94
C VAL A 257 13.45 -0.32 17.64
N GLU A 258 14.29 -0.78 18.56
CA GLU A 258 15.22 0.11 19.28
C GLU A 258 16.23 0.78 18.35
N ASN A 259 16.84 0.02 17.45
CA ASN A 259 17.77 0.56 16.45
C ASN A 259 17.09 1.60 15.55
N TYR A 260 15.83 1.36 15.18
CA TYR A 260 15.04 2.33 14.41
C TYR A 260 14.89 3.65 15.16
N ILE A 261 14.56 3.62 16.46
CA ILE A 261 14.40 4.82 17.30
C ILE A 261 15.72 5.59 17.39
N ASP A 262 16.83 4.89 17.64
CA ASP A 262 18.15 5.51 17.75
C ASP A 262 18.55 6.20 16.44
N GLN A 263 18.34 5.56 15.30
CA GLN A 263 18.55 6.17 13.98
C GLN A 263 17.60 7.35 13.72
N TYR A 264 16.32 7.22 14.07
CA TYR A 264 15.33 8.28 13.90
C TYR A 264 15.70 9.55 14.64
N VAL A 265 16.12 9.43 15.91
CA VAL A 265 16.55 10.57 16.72
C VAL A 265 17.80 11.22 16.13
N SER A 266 18.73 10.42 15.60
CA SER A 266 19.96 10.93 14.98
C SER A 266 19.70 11.73 13.69
N VAL A 267 18.75 11.27 12.86
CA VAL A 267 18.45 11.83 11.55
C VAL A 267 17.50 13.03 11.66
N ASN A 268 16.40 12.89 12.40
CA ASN A 268 15.31 13.86 12.42
C ASN A 268 15.44 14.89 13.54
N ARG A 269 16.29 14.63 14.54
CA ARG A 269 16.50 15.50 15.73
C ARG A 269 15.18 16.00 16.34
N PRO A 270 14.28 15.08 16.74
CA PRO A 270 13.00 15.43 17.35
C PRO A 270 13.17 16.08 18.72
N SER A 271 12.07 16.58 19.30
CA SER A 271 12.07 17.17 20.65
C SER A 271 12.44 16.17 21.75
N TRP A 272 12.13 14.89 21.54
CA TRP A 272 12.36 13.81 22.49
C TRP A 272 13.68 13.07 22.24
N LYS A 273 14.29 12.59 23.31
CA LYS A 273 15.45 11.67 23.27
C LYS A 273 14.99 10.23 23.06
N ALA A 274 15.91 9.37 22.61
CA ALA A 274 15.61 7.95 22.37
C ALA A 274 15.02 7.25 23.61
N ASP A 275 15.54 7.53 24.81
CA ASP A 275 15.03 6.94 26.06
C ASP A 275 13.58 7.34 26.38
N GLU A 276 13.15 8.54 25.97
CA GLU A 276 11.78 9.02 26.20
C GLU A 276 10.79 8.27 25.31
N TYR A 277 11.19 8.02 24.05
CA TYR A 277 10.42 7.15 23.15
C TYR A 277 10.34 5.73 23.67
N LYS A 278 11.46 5.14 24.12
CA LYS A 278 11.48 3.77 24.67
C LYS A 278 10.54 3.65 25.89
N LYS A 279 10.59 4.62 26.81
CA LYS A 279 9.66 4.68 27.96
C LYS A 279 8.20 4.82 27.53
N ALA A 280 7.90 5.65 26.53
CA ALA A 280 6.53 5.80 26.02
C ALA A 280 6.01 4.48 25.42
N LEU A 281 6.85 3.71 24.73
CA LEU A 281 6.49 2.39 24.21
C LEU A 281 6.24 1.36 25.32
N ASP A 282 6.92 1.48 26.46
CA ASP A 282 6.69 0.62 27.62
C ASP A 282 5.40 0.97 28.38
N LEU A 283 5.04 2.26 28.41
CA LEU A 283 3.86 2.76 29.13
C LEU A 283 2.55 2.44 28.40
N VAL A 284 2.55 2.49 27.06
CA VAL A 284 1.32 2.34 26.26
C VAL A 284 1.06 0.86 25.93
N PRO A 285 -0.04 0.26 26.42
CA PRO A 285 -0.41 -1.12 26.10
C PRO A 285 -0.67 -1.29 24.61
N ASN A 286 -0.34 -2.45 24.04
CA ASN A 286 -0.49 -2.82 22.62
C ASN A 286 0.34 -1.99 21.61
N LEU A 287 0.90 -0.84 22.00
CA LEU A 287 1.71 0.00 21.10
C LEU A 287 2.97 -0.73 20.63
N LYS A 288 3.61 -1.53 21.49
CA LYS A 288 4.77 -2.36 21.12
C LYS A 288 4.47 -3.28 19.94
N ASP A 289 3.27 -3.83 19.86
CA ASP A 289 2.89 -4.71 18.75
C ASP A 289 2.58 -3.92 17.48
N LEU A 290 1.99 -2.72 17.60
CA LEU A 290 1.74 -1.83 16.48
C LEU A 290 3.04 -1.33 15.83
N VAL A 291 4.03 -0.94 16.64
CA VAL A 291 5.30 -0.41 16.12
C VAL A 291 6.21 -1.47 15.52
N LYS A 292 5.89 -2.76 15.64
CA LYS A 292 6.57 -3.81 14.85
C LYS A 292 6.37 -3.61 13.34
N ASN A 293 5.32 -2.89 12.94
CA ASN A 293 5.12 -2.46 11.56
C ASN A 293 5.94 -1.18 11.28
N PRO A 294 6.89 -1.18 10.32
CA PRO A 294 7.76 -0.03 10.05
C PRO A 294 7.03 1.27 9.73
N PHE A 295 5.90 1.19 9.01
CA PHE A 295 5.11 2.39 8.71
C PHE A 295 4.46 2.96 9.98
N LEU A 296 3.84 2.11 10.80
CA LEU A 296 3.25 2.53 12.08
C LEU A 296 4.32 3.03 13.05
N MET A 297 5.52 2.45 13.04
CA MET A 297 6.66 2.96 13.79
C MET A 297 6.96 4.41 13.41
N SER A 298 7.13 4.69 12.11
CA SER A 298 7.43 6.03 11.64
C SER A 298 6.37 7.07 12.03
N LEU A 299 5.10 6.66 11.95
CA LEU A 299 3.95 7.47 12.32
C LEU A 299 3.87 7.69 13.84
N SER A 300 4.09 6.64 14.62
CA SER A 300 4.05 6.70 16.08
C SER A 300 5.13 7.63 16.62
N LEU A 301 6.38 7.53 16.15
CA LEU A 301 7.47 8.39 16.63
C LEU A 301 7.24 9.88 16.34
N GLU A 302 6.50 10.20 15.27
CA GLU A 302 6.14 11.58 14.95
C GLU A 302 5.07 12.15 15.89
N VAL A 303 4.15 11.30 16.39
CA VAL A 303 2.93 11.73 17.09
C VAL A 303 3.01 11.52 18.61
N LEU A 304 3.78 10.53 19.08
CA LEU A 304 3.92 10.18 20.49
C LEU A 304 4.23 11.37 21.42
N PRO A 305 5.07 12.34 21.03
CA PRO A 305 5.35 13.50 21.88
C PRO A 305 4.12 14.32 22.29
N ARG A 306 3.06 14.29 21.48
CA ARG A 306 1.79 14.98 21.76
C ARG A 306 0.81 14.10 22.53
N MET A 307 0.77 12.80 22.20
CA MET A 307 -0.22 11.89 22.79
C MET A 307 0.05 11.56 24.25
N VAL A 308 1.32 11.51 24.66
CA VAL A 308 1.72 11.17 26.03
C VAL A 308 2.07 12.44 26.84
N ASP A 309 1.73 13.63 26.34
CA ASP A 309 1.93 14.87 27.08
C ASP A 309 1.04 14.87 28.34
N PRO A 310 1.60 15.05 29.55
CA PRO A 310 0.84 15.02 30.80
C PRO A 310 -0.25 16.12 30.93
N VAL A 311 -0.27 17.13 30.05
CA VAL A 311 -1.24 18.25 30.11
C VAL A 311 -2.41 18.11 29.13
N GLN A 312 -2.20 17.45 27.98
CA GLN A 312 -3.19 17.36 26.88
C GLN A 312 -3.30 15.95 26.25
N GLY A 313 -2.61 14.97 26.81
CA GLY A 313 -2.51 13.62 26.24
C GLY A 313 -3.80 12.81 26.35
N ILE A 314 -3.91 11.81 25.48
CA ILE A 314 -5.00 10.82 25.52
C ILE A 314 -4.70 9.84 26.67
N PRO A 315 -5.71 9.38 27.43
CA PRO A 315 -5.52 8.30 28.40
C PRO A 315 -4.79 7.12 27.77
N VAL A 316 -3.68 6.70 28.41
CA VAL A 316 -2.72 5.71 27.89
C VAL A 316 -3.39 4.37 27.56
N ASP A 317 -4.49 4.05 28.25
CA ASP A 317 -5.34 2.88 28.08
C ASP A 317 -6.20 2.87 26.79
N ARG A 318 -6.29 3.99 26.06
CA ARG A 318 -7.11 4.12 24.84
C ARG A 318 -6.32 4.29 23.54
N VAL A 319 -4.99 4.18 23.59
CA VAL A 319 -4.16 4.33 22.38
C VAL A 319 -4.33 3.10 21.48
N THR A 320 -5.14 3.30 20.44
CA THR A 320 -5.41 2.32 19.38
C THR A 320 -4.69 2.72 18.10
N ARG A 321 -4.65 1.83 17.12
CA ARG A 321 -4.09 2.16 15.80
C ARG A 321 -4.89 3.30 15.17
N VAL A 322 -6.22 3.27 15.26
CA VAL A 322 -7.09 4.38 14.81
C VAL A 322 -6.67 5.71 15.45
N ALA A 323 -6.48 5.75 16.78
CA ALA A 323 -6.09 6.98 17.47
C ALA A 323 -4.73 7.53 16.99
N LEU A 324 -3.77 6.66 16.66
CA LEU A 324 -2.49 7.08 16.05
C LEU A 324 -2.72 7.75 14.69
N TYR A 325 -3.59 7.19 13.85
CA TYR A 325 -3.90 7.77 12.55
C TYR A 325 -4.68 9.09 12.68
N ASP A 326 -5.67 9.16 13.58
CA ASP A 326 -6.43 10.38 13.86
C ASP A 326 -5.47 11.52 14.21
N GLN A 327 -4.59 11.30 15.19
CA GLN A 327 -3.59 12.28 15.63
C GLN A 327 -2.53 12.60 14.58
N PHE A 328 -2.10 11.61 13.79
CA PHE A 328 -1.17 11.84 12.69
C PHE A 328 -1.76 12.75 11.62
N ILE A 329 -3.00 12.51 11.20
CA ILE A 329 -3.66 13.29 10.16
C ILE A 329 -3.90 14.73 10.63
N GLU A 330 -4.41 14.91 11.85
CA GLU A 330 -4.56 16.23 12.45
C GLU A 330 -3.22 16.97 12.49
N HIS A 331 -2.16 16.30 12.96
CA HIS A 331 -0.83 16.90 13.03
C HIS A 331 -0.27 17.26 11.65
N TRP A 332 -0.45 16.38 10.66
CA TRP A 332 0.02 16.60 9.30
C TRP A 332 -0.66 17.82 8.67
N LEU A 333 -1.98 17.93 8.81
CA LEU A 333 -2.77 19.04 8.30
C LEU A 333 -2.42 20.36 9.01
N ASP A 334 -2.19 20.34 10.32
CA ASP A 334 -1.71 21.49 11.08
C ASP A 334 -0.35 22.00 10.59
N ARG A 335 0.60 21.08 10.35
CA ARG A 335 1.90 21.42 9.74
C ARG A 335 1.71 21.97 8.33
N GLY A 336 0.80 21.39 7.55
CA GLY A 336 0.40 21.87 6.23
C GLY A 336 -0.11 23.31 6.28
N LYS A 337 -1.02 23.61 7.22
CA LYS A 337 -1.57 24.96 7.47
C LYS A 337 -0.46 25.96 7.78
N LYS A 338 0.47 25.62 8.69
CA LYS A 338 1.61 26.49 9.04
C LYS A 338 2.51 26.77 7.84
N ARG A 339 2.87 25.73 7.09
CA ARG A 339 3.69 25.86 5.86
C ARG A 339 3.02 26.74 4.80
N LEU A 340 1.71 26.63 4.63
CA LEU A 340 0.95 27.47 3.71
C LEU A 340 0.84 28.92 4.21
N GLY A 341 0.75 29.12 5.52
CA GLY A 341 0.75 30.43 6.16
C GLY A 341 2.04 31.23 5.93
N GLU A 342 3.19 30.55 5.93
CA GLU A 342 4.53 31.13 5.69
C GLU A 342 4.87 31.34 4.21
N LYS A 343 4.14 30.68 3.31
CA LYS A 343 4.39 30.74 1.87
C LYS A 343 3.87 32.05 1.27
N LYS A 344 4.58 32.61 0.29
CA LYS A 344 4.07 33.72 -0.53
C LYS A 344 2.97 33.20 -1.47
N LEU A 345 1.73 33.38 -1.06
CA LEU A 345 0.53 33.04 -1.84
C LEU A 345 0.10 34.21 -2.74
N SER A 346 -0.65 33.92 -3.81
CA SER A 346 -1.34 34.97 -4.58
C SER A 346 -2.44 35.62 -3.72
N PRO A 347 -2.90 36.84 -4.04
CA PRO A 347 -3.98 37.49 -3.27
C PRO A 347 -5.26 36.65 -3.19
N GLN A 348 -5.64 35.99 -4.30
CA GLN A 348 -6.81 35.11 -4.36
C GLN A 348 -6.62 33.85 -3.50
N ALA A 349 -5.46 33.20 -3.60
CA ALA A 349 -5.15 32.06 -2.75
C ALA A 349 -5.02 32.43 -1.26
N ARG A 350 -4.62 33.68 -0.96
CA ARG A 350 -4.57 34.14 0.42
C ARG A 350 -5.96 34.34 1.03
N ALA A 351 -6.88 34.93 0.27
CA ALA A 351 -8.28 35.05 0.69
C ALA A 351 -8.92 33.67 0.90
N ALA A 352 -8.69 32.72 -0.01
CA ALA A 352 -9.14 31.33 0.15
C ALA A 352 -8.54 30.65 1.39
N PHE A 353 -7.25 30.88 1.68
CA PHE A 353 -6.61 30.34 2.87
C PHE A 353 -7.18 30.92 4.18
N GLU A 354 -7.52 32.20 4.19
CA GLU A 354 -8.13 32.88 5.34
C GLU A 354 -9.55 32.37 5.59
N SER A 355 -10.38 32.26 4.55
CA SER A 355 -11.71 31.64 4.64
C SER A 355 -11.65 30.19 5.15
N LEU A 356 -10.79 29.34 4.57
CA LEU A 356 -10.60 27.97 5.06
C LEU A 356 -10.09 27.92 6.51
N SER A 357 -9.34 28.92 6.94
CA SER A 357 -8.82 29.00 8.30
C SER A 357 -9.89 29.38 9.33
N GLU A 358 -10.83 30.24 8.95
CA GLU A 358 -12.00 30.62 9.75
C GLU A 358 -13.00 29.46 9.89
N GLU A 359 -13.24 28.71 8.81
CA GLU A 359 -14.15 27.56 8.78
C GLU A 359 -13.60 26.30 9.47
N GLY A 360 -12.30 26.26 9.75
CA GLY A 360 -11.62 25.10 10.33
C GLY A 360 -10.83 24.31 9.29
N PHE A 361 -9.60 24.76 9.03
CA PHE A 361 -8.72 24.20 8.01
C PHE A 361 -8.50 22.68 8.16
N THR A 362 -8.31 22.21 9.40
CA THR A 362 -8.04 20.80 9.69
C THR A 362 -9.26 19.93 9.40
N LEU A 363 -10.47 20.37 9.78
CA LEU A 363 -11.73 19.69 9.47
C LEU A 363 -11.97 19.61 7.96
N ASN A 364 -11.79 20.73 7.25
CA ASN A 364 -11.88 20.78 5.79
C ASN A 364 -10.85 19.86 5.11
N GLY A 365 -9.65 19.73 5.68
CA GLY A 365 -8.62 18.80 5.21
C GLY A 365 -9.00 17.33 5.40
N ILE A 366 -9.58 16.97 6.54
CA ILE A 366 -10.09 15.62 6.82
C ILE A 366 -11.25 15.29 5.87
N GLU A 367 -12.19 16.21 5.69
CA GLU A 367 -13.32 16.04 4.79
C GLU A 367 -12.89 15.90 3.33
N PHE A 368 -11.87 16.67 2.90
CA PHE A 368 -11.23 16.51 1.59
C PHE A 368 -10.64 15.10 1.42
N MET A 369 -9.91 14.61 2.43
CA MET A 369 -9.32 13.26 2.41
C MET A 369 -10.39 12.17 2.32
N LYS A 370 -11.46 12.29 3.11
CA LYS A 370 -12.61 11.38 3.13
C LYS A 370 -13.32 11.33 1.78
N LYS A 371 -13.63 12.49 1.19
CA LYS A 371 -14.23 12.59 -0.15
C LYS A 371 -13.31 12.03 -1.23
N LEU A 372 -12.02 12.36 -1.21
CA LEU A 372 -11.05 11.86 -2.19
C LEU A 372 -10.91 10.32 -2.10
N SER A 373 -10.82 9.78 -0.89
CA SER A 373 -10.70 8.34 -0.66
C SER A 373 -11.94 7.60 -1.17
N THR A 374 -13.13 8.12 -0.85
CA THR A 374 -14.41 7.58 -1.33
C THR A 374 -14.47 7.58 -2.86
N ALA A 375 -14.08 8.68 -3.50
CA ALA A 375 -14.06 8.79 -4.96
C ALA A 375 -13.08 7.81 -5.61
N ILE A 376 -11.87 7.64 -5.05
CA ILE A 376 -10.89 6.65 -5.53
C ILE A 376 -11.45 5.22 -5.45
N TYR A 377 -12.16 4.88 -4.36
CA TYR A 377 -12.78 3.57 -4.19
C TYR A 377 -14.00 3.36 -5.10
N LYS A 378 -14.83 4.39 -5.31
CA LYS A 378 -16.03 4.30 -6.15
C LYS A 378 -15.70 4.26 -7.64
N GLU A 379 -14.75 5.08 -8.09
CA GLU A 379 -14.50 5.33 -9.52
C GLU A 379 -13.29 4.56 -10.07
N GLN A 380 -12.31 4.22 -9.23
CA GLN A 380 -11.12 3.45 -9.62
C GLN A 380 -11.02 2.12 -8.89
N ASN A 381 -12.13 1.71 -8.26
CA ASN A 381 -12.23 0.54 -7.40
C ASN A 381 -11.20 0.50 -6.25
N GLY A 382 -10.48 1.58 -5.92
CA GLY A 382 -9.44 1.58 -4.88
C GLY A 382 -8.01 1.46 -5.40
N GLN A 383 -7.77 1.72 -6.70
CA GLN A 383 -6.41 1.90 -7.22
C GLN A 383 -5.80 3.21 -6.69
N PRO A 384 -4.63 3.18 -6.04
CA PRO A 384 -4.13 4.32 -5.27
C PRO A 384 -3.57 5.48 -6.11
N ILE A 385 -3.34 5.28 -7.41
CA ILE A 385 -2.76 6.30 -8.29
C ILE A 385 -3.85 6.97 -9.13
N VAL A 386 -4.05 8.27 -8.89
CA VAL A 386 -4.93 9.12 -9.67
C VAL A 386 -4.12 9.86 -10.73
N ARG A 387 -4.34 9.55 -12.00
CA ARG A 387 -3.76 10.32 -13.11
C ARG A 387 -4.72 11.44 -13.51
N PHE A 388 -4.26 12.67 -13.44
CA PHE A 388 -5.05 13.85 -13.79
C PHE A 388 -4.36 14.67 -14.88
N THR A 389 -5.05 14.86 -16.00
CA THR A 389 -4.65 15.73 -17.11
C THR A 389 -5.81 16.65 -17.46
N ARG A 390 -5.59 17.97 -17.34
CA ARG A 390 -6.64 19.00 -17.50
C ARG A 390 -7.55 18.77 -18.71
N TYR A 391 -6.96 18.66 -19.90
CA TYR A 391 -7.71 18.52 -21.16
C TYR A 391 -8.55 17.24 -21.26
N LYS A 392 -8.19 16.17 -20.53
CA LYS A 392 -8.89 14.89 -20.58
C LYS A 392 -9.91 14.73 -19.45
N ASP A 393 -9.65 15.35 -18.30
CA ASP A 393 -10.33 15.06 -17.04
C ASP A 393 -11.22 16.21 -16.54
N GLU A 394 -11.39 17.31 -17.29
CA GLU A 394 -12.10 18.53 -16.88
C GLU A 394 -13.57 18.30 -16.45
N GLY A 395 -14.25 17.31 -17.04
CA GLY A 395 -15.61 16.90 -16.65
C GLY A 395 -15.69 15.64 -15.79
N SER A 396 -14.55 15.14 -15.29
CA SER A 396 -14.51 13.92 -14.47
C SER A 396 -14.57 14.24 -12.97
N TRP A 397 -14.88 13.25 -12.15
CA TRP A 397 -14.76 13.35 -10.68
C TRP A 397 -13.37 13.83 -10.24
N LYS A 398 -12.31 13.61 -11.04
CA LYS A 398 -10.97 14.07 -10.68
C LYS A 398 -10.87 15.59 -10.69
N ALA A 399 -11.65 16.29 -11.53
CA ALA A 399 -11.66 17.74 -11.55
C ALA A 399 -12.15 18.33 -10.21
N THR A 400 -12.98 17.62 -9.46
CA THR A 400 -13.45 18.10 -8.15
C THR A 400 -12.35 18.13 -7.09
N PHE A 401 -11.22 17.47 -7.30
CA PHE A 401 -10.08 17.43 -6.36
C PHE A 401 -8.78 18.01 -6.95
N PHE A 402 -8.58 17.86 -8.25
CA PHE A 402 -7.33 18.18 -8.94
C PHE A 402 -7.40 19.45 -9.81
N SER A 403 -8.51 20.21 -9.75
CA SER A 403 -8.61 21.51 -10.41
C SER A 403 -7.63 22.56 -9.84
N ARG A 404 -7.57 23.72 -10.51
CA ARG A 404 -6.78 24.90 -10.11
C ARG A 404 -7.56 25.88 -9.23
N GLU A 405 -8.70 25.47 -8.67
CA GLU A 405 -9.37 26.28 -7.66
C GLU A 405 -8.46 26.40 -6.44
N ASP A 406 -8.32 27.63 -5.93
CA ASP A 406 -7.33 27.95 -4.91
C ASP A 406 -7.56 27.14 -3.62
N GLU A 407 -8.80 27.00 -3.15
CA GLU A 407 -9.14 26.20 -1.98
C GLU A 407 -8.72 24.73 -2.14
N LYS A 408 -9.10 24.10 -3.25
CA LYS A 408 -8.74 22.70 -3.54
C LYS A 408 -7.24 22.53 -3.69
N GLN A 409 -6.55 23.52 -4.26
CA GLN A 409 -5.09 23.49 -4.36
C GLN A 409 -4.44 23.58 -2.99
N LEU A 410 -4.91 24.46 -2.09
CA LEU A 410 -4.42 24.59 -0.73
C LEU A 410 -4.64 23.30 0.07
N LEU A 411 -5.85 22.73 0.02
CA LEU A 411 -6.18 21.46 0.69
C LEU A 411 -5.34 20.31 0.13
N ARG A 412 -5.15 20.23 -1.20
CA ARG A 412 -4.29 19.23 -1.84
C ARG A 412 -2.82 19.38 -1.45
N GLU A 413 -2.31 20.60 -1.29
CA GLU A 413 -0.94 20.86 -0.85
C GLU A 413 -0.72 20.56 0.64
N ALA A 414 -1.77 20.67 1.47
CA ALA A 414 -1.72 20.31 2.89
C ALA A 414 -1.92 18.80 3.15
N CYS A 415 -2.72 18.12 2.34
CA CYS A 415 -2.97 16.68 2.48
C CYS A 415 -1.70 15.84 2.26
N PRO A 416 -1.62 14.63 2.85
CA PRO A 416 -0.50 13.68 2.70
C PRO A 416 -0.50 13.00 1.33
N LEU A 417 -0.39 13.80 0.27
CA LEU A 417 -0.36 13.39 -1.13
C LEU A 417 1.03 13.63 -1.75
N ILE A 418 1.51 12.67 -2.52
CA ILE A 418 2.71 12.77 -3.35
C ILE A 418 2.28 13.03 -4.79
N ARG A 419 2.93 13.99 -5.43
CA ARG A 419 2.75 14.30 -6.85
C ARG A 419 4.00 13.94 -7.65
N ASN A 420 3.84 13.05 -8.61
CA ASN A 420 4.87 12.71 -9.62
C ASN A 420 4.32 13.06 -11.01
N GLY A 421 4.66 14.26 -11.50
CA GLY A 421 4.12 14.79 -12.76
C GLY A 421 2.59 14.97 -12.69
N ASN A 422 1.86 14.16 -13.45
CA ASN A 422 0.39 14.15 -13.50
C ASN A 422 -0.24 13.06 -12.63
N GLN A 423 0.58 12.27 -11.92
CA GLN A 423 0.13 11.22 -11.02
C GLN A 423 0.09 11.73 -9.58
N HIS A 424 -1.02 11.47 -8.89
CA HIS A 424 -1.22 11.79 -7.48
C HIS A 424 -1.53 10.51 -6.72
N ARG A 425 -0.94 10.35 -5.53
CA ARG A 425 -1.21 9.22 -4.64
C ARG A 425 -1.00 9.64 -3.19
N PHE A 426 -1.64 8.95 -2.24
CA PHE A 426 -1.30 9.09 -0.82
C PHE A 426 0.14 8.65 -0.56
N ILE A 427 0.79 9.23 0.46
CA ILE A 427 2.15 8.83 0.86
C ILE A 427 2.24 7.33 1.17
N HIS A 428 1.15 6.74 1.66
CA HIS A 428 0.99 5.31 1.89
C HIS A 428 -0.47 4.90 1.69
N ARG A 429 -0.71 3.69 1.18
CA ARG A 429 -2.06 3.17 0.92
C ARG A 429 -2.93 3.05 2.17
N SER A 430 -2.34 2.88 3.35
CA SER A 430 -3.11 2.87 4.60
C SER A 430 -3.88 4.17 4.85
N LEU A 431 -3.42 5.31 4.32
CA LEU A 431 -4.11 6.60 4.48
C LEU A 431 -5.35 6.70 3.59
N LEU A 432 -5.29 6.07 2.41
CA LEU A 432 -6.45 5.90 1.54
C LEU A 432 -7.50 5.00 2.21
N GLU A 433 -7.05 3.89 2.82
CA GLU A 433 -7.88 2.95 3.58
C GLU A 433 -8.47 3.62 4.83
N TYR A 434 -7.67 4.41 5.55
CA TYR A 434 -8.11 5.20 6.68
C TYR A 434 -9.15 6.26 6.26
N GLY A 435 -8.92 7.00 5.18
CA GLY A 435 -9.91 7.97 4.67
C GLY A 435 -11.24 7.33 4.27
N LEU A 436 -11.21 6.10 3.72
CA LEU A 436 -12.44 5.32 3.46
C LEU A 436 -13.13 4.91 4.77
N SER A 437 -12.37 4.54 5.80
CA SER A 437 -12.95 4.18 7.11
C SER A 437 -13.67 5.36 7.77
N LEU A 438 -13.17 6.59 7.61
CA LEU A 438 -13.87 7.82 8.05
C LEU A 438 -15.14 8.07 7.24
N ALA A 439 -15.16 7.71 5.95
CA ALA A 439 -16.37 7.82 5.13
C ALA A 439 -17.48 6.85 5.57
N VAL A 440 -17.12 5.75 6.23
CA VAL A 440 -18.07 4.82 6.83
C VAL A 440 -18.57 5.34 8.17
N PHE A 441 -17.66 5.72 9.06
CA PHE A 441 -18.00 6.24 10.38
C PHE A 441 -16.96 7.26 10.84
N ASP A 442 -17.42 8.48 11.08
CA ASP A 442 -16.64 9.59 11.58
C ASP A 442 -17.19 10.02 12.95
N PRO A 443 -16.44 9.83 14.05
CA PRO A 443 -16.88 10.24 15.38
C PRO A 443 -17.20 11.73 15.49
N GLN A 444 -16.48 12.58 14.74
CA GLN A 444 -16.64 14.04 14.83
C GLN A 444 -17.94 14.51 14.17
N ASP A 445 -18.34 13.88 13.06
CA ASP A 445 -19.63 14.14 12.40
C ASP A 445 -20.80 13.82 13.33
N TRP A 446 -20.70 12.76 14.13
CA TRP A 446 -21.74 12.36 15.06
C TRP A 446 -21.88 13.36 16.22
N ILE A 447 -20.77 13.81 16.81
CA ILE A 447 -20.77 14.82 17.87
C ILE A 447 -21.31 16.16 17.34
N ALA A 448 -20.95 16.56 16.12
CA ALA A 448 -21.49 17.75 15.47
C ALA A 448 -23.01 17.64 15.21
N ARG A 449 -23.50 16.46 14.81
CA ARG A 449 -24.95 16.20 14.64
C ARG A 449 -25.70 16.19 15.97
N ALA A 450 -25.14 15.62 17.02
CA ALA A 450 -25.73 15.60 18.37
C ALA A 450 -25.76 16.99 19.03
N SER A 451 -24.77 17.85 18.73
CA SER A 451 -24.71 19.23 19.22
C SER A 451 -25.66 20.19 18.47
N HIS A 452 -25.94 19.93 17.18
CA HIS A 452 -26.98 20.66 16.46
C HIS A 452 -28.40 20.32 16.95
N ASP A 453 -28.66 19.08 17.36
CA ASP A 453 -29.98 18.67 17.89
C ASP A 453 -30.23 19.21 19.31
N SER A 454 -29.17 19.37 20.13
CA SER A 454 -29.26 19.88 21.50
C SER A 454 -29.37 21.41 21.62
N LEU A 455 -29.20 22.16 20.52
CA LEU A 455 -29.54 23.59 20.47
C LEU A 455 -31.06 23.86 20.40
N SER A 456 -31.88 22.83 20.17
CA SER A 456 -33.35 22.92 20.21
C SER A 456 -33.97 22.62 21.58
N SER A 457 -33.19 22.12 22.55
CA SER A 457 -33.70 21.78 23.89
C SER A 457 -32.68 22.08 25.00
N ARG A 458 -32.67 23.33 25.46
CA ARG A 458 -32.01 23.68 26.73
C ARG A 458 -32.83 23.16 27.91
N ARG A 459 -32.33 22.13 28.60
CA ARG A 459 -32.09 22.11 30.05
C ARG A 459 -31.55 20.76 30.50
N GLY A 460 -30.49 20.80 31.31
CA GLY A 460 -30.21 19.77 32.31
C GLY A 460 -29.30 18.63 31.85
N SER A 461 -28.22 18.47 32.59
CA SER A 461 -27.19 17.45 32.51
C SER A 461 -27.69 16.02 32.74
N GLU A 462 -26.90 15.08 32.21
CA GLU A 462 -26.75 13.65 32.55
C GLU A 462 -27.86 12.63 32.23
N ASP A 463 -29.11 13.01 31.94
CA ASP A 463 -30.20 12.03 31.69
C ASP A 463 -30.66 11.87 30.22
N ALA A 464 -29.98 12.49 29.24
CA ALA A 464 -30.41 12.50 27.84
C ALA A 464 -30.39 11.11 27.14
N LEU A 465 -29.64 10.14 27.67
CA LEU A 465 -29.53 8.79 27.09
C LEU A 465 -30.73 7.88 27.42
N SER A 466 -31.51 8.18 28.48
CA SER A 466 -32.67 7.36 28.85
C SER A 466 -33.99 7.88 28.23
N PHE A 467 -34.08 9.16 27.92
CA PHE A 467 -35.33 9.79 27.50
C PHE A 467 -35.60 9.77 25.99
N MET A 468 -34.63 9.35 25.16
CA MET A 468 -34.83 9.21 23.70
C MET A 468 -35.55 7.91 23.28
N LEU A 469 -35.91 7.03 24.22
CA LEU A 469 -36.52 5.73 23.92
C LEU A 469 -38.05 5.73 23.81
N ASP A 470 -38.76 6.80 24.16
CA ASP A 470 -40.22 6.72 24.37
C ASP A 470 -41.12 7.60 23.48
N VAL A 471 -40.59 8.36 22.52
CA VAL A 471 -41.47 9.08 21.57
C VAL A 471 -40.87 9.09 20.16
N ALA A 472 -41.16 8.05 19.38
CA ALA A 472 -40.98 8.07 17.93
C ALA A 472 -42.35 7.87 17.28
N ASP A 473 -42.90 8.97 16.77
CA ASP A 473 -43.95 8.95 15.76
C ASP A 473 -43.24 8.72 14.40
N ASP A 474 -43.70 7.71 13.67
CA ASP A 474 -42.85 6.82 12.84
C ASP A 474 -42.45 7.38 11.46
N ASP A 475 -43.07 8.47 10.98
CA ASP A 475 -43.02 8.80 9.54
C ASP A 475 -42.28 10.10 9.15
N GLN A 476 -41.85 10.95 10.09
CA GLN A 476 -41.19 12.23 9.76
C GLN A 476 -39.73 12.34 10.20
N VAL A 477 -39.23 11.31 10.88
CA VAL A 477 -37.89 11.30 11.48
C VAL A 477 -36.86 10.59 10.60
N GLU A 478 -37.29 9.81 9.60
CA GLU A 478 -36.38 9.05 8.71
C GLU A 478 -35.67 9.91 7.65
N THR A 479 -36.28 11.01 7.19
CA THR A 479 -35.81 11.75 6.00
C THR A 479 -34.68 12.75 6.30
N ALA A 480 -34.49 13.17 7.55
CA ALA A 480 -33.39 14.05 7.96
C ALA A 480 -32.16 13.29 8.53
N ARG A 481 -32.31 12.00 8.86
CA ARG A 481 -31.30 11.20 9.59
C ARG A 481 -30.22 10.56 8.71
N HIS A 482 -30.42 10.49 7.40
CA HIS A 482 -29.50 9.80 6.50
C HIS A 482 -29.34 10.60 5.20
N GLY A 483 -28.16 11.20 4.99
CA GLY A 483 -27.65 11.28 3.61
C GLY A 483 -27.76 9.87 3.03
N SER A 484 -28.35 9.73 1.84
CA SER A 484 -28.99 8.50 1.37
C SER A 484 -28.27 7.24 1.90
N VAL A 485 -28.98 6.38 2.64
CA VAL A 485 -28.42 5.13 3.21
C VAL A 485 -27.64 4.32 2.15
N LEU A 486 -27.97 4.54 0.87
CA LEU A 486 -27.37 3.93 -0.31
C LEU A 486 -25.96 4.45 -0.68
N ASP A 487 -25.53 5.62 -0.19
CA ASP A 487 -24.21 6.20 -0.51
C ASP A 487 -23.10 5.81 0.47
N SER A 488 -23.42 5.16 1.59
CA SER A 488 -22.41 4.67 2.54
C SER A 488 -21.53 3.57 1.92
N PRO A 489 -20.19 3.62 2.10
CA PRO A 489 -19.29 2.57 1.62
C PRO A 489 -19.62 1.17 2.15
N LEU A 490 -20.34 1.08 3.27
CA LEU A 490 -20.85 -0.21 3.78
C LEU A 490 -21.80 -0.90 2.79
N VAL A 491 -22.59 -0.15 2.03
CA VAL A 491 -23.64 -0.70 1.16
C VAL A 491 -23.12 -1.06 -0.23
N TRP A 492 -22.33 -0.18 -0.85
CA TRP A 492 -21.93 -0.35 -2.26
C TRP A 492 -20.60 -1.08 -2.47
N LYS A 493 -19.78 -1.29 -1.42
CA LYS A 493 -18.49 -1.97 -1.51
C LYS A 493 -18.40 -3.13 -0.52
N SER A 494 -17.95 -4.29 -0.97
CA SER A 494 -17.46 -5.32 -0.05
C SER A 494 -16.12 -4.86 0.55
N LEU A 495 -16.12 -4.60 1.85
CA LEU A 495 -14.97 -4.19 2.66
C LEU A 495 -14.17 -5.38 3.18
N VAL A 496 -14.71 -6.60 3.09
CA VAL A 496 -14.02 -7.85 3.46
C VAL A 496 -12.67 -8.01 2.74
N GLN A 497 -12.57 -7.48 1.51
CA GLN A 497 -11.33 -7.47 0.71
C GLN A 497 -10.32 -6.37 1.12
N GLU A 498 -10.69 -5.49 2.05
CA GLU A 498 -9.89 -4.36 2.51
C GLU A 498 -9.63 -4.51 4.03
N PRO A 499 -8.74 -5.45 4.44
CA PRO A 499 -8.62 -5.87 5.84
C PRO A 499 -8.24 -4.72 6.78
N LEU A 500 -7.38 -3.79 6.33
CA LEU A 500 -6.99 -2.64 7.15
C LEU A 500 -8.18 -1.71 7.46
N VAL A 501 -9.12 -1.57 6.52
CA VAL A 501 -10.37 -0.80 6.71
C VAL A 501 -11.25 -1.49 7.75
N ILE A 502 -11.39 -2.82 7.66
CA ILE A 502 -12.12 -3.61 8.65
C ILE A 502 -11.51 -3.45 10.04
N GLU A 503 -10.18 -3.53 10.17
CA GLU A 503 -9.51 -3.33 11.45
C GLU A 503 -9.78 -1.92 12.01
N PHE A 504 -9.76 -0.87 11.17
CA PHE A 504 -10.06 0.50 11.64
C PHE A 504 -11.50 0.60 12.15
N LEU A 505 -12.45 0.01 11.42
CA LEU A 505 -13.85 0.02 11.82
C LEU A 505 -14.10 -0.85 13.05
N ALA A 506 -13.38 -1.96 13.21
CA ALA A 506 -13.48 -2.82 14.38
C ALA A 506 -13.01 -2.09 15.65
N GLU A 507 -11.87 -1.41 15.60
CA GLU A 507 -11.37 -0.58 16.71
C GLU A 507 -12.35 0.54 17.06
N ARG A 508 -12.96 1.21 16.05
CA ARG A 508 -14.00 2.20 16.30
C ARG A 508 -15.27 1.60 16.91
N ALA A 509 -15.69 0.41 16.47
CA ALA A 509 -16.85 -0.28 17.03
C ALA A 509 -16.64 -0.70 18.49
N GLN A 510 -15.39 -0.97 18.91
CA GLN A 510 -15.03 -1.21 20.31
C GLN A 510 -15.14 0.05 21.17
N GLN A 511 -14.82 1.21 20.60
CA GLN A 511 -14.82 2.49 21.32
C GLN A 511 -16.19 3.17 21.33
N GLU A 512 -17.00 2.99 20.28
CA GLU A 512 -18.22 3.75 20.03
C GLU A 512 -19.46 2.83 19.99
N PRO A 513 -20.25 2.75 21.09
CA PRO A 513 -21.44 1.89 21.17
C PRO A 513 -22.50 2.18 20.11
N VAL A 514 -22.64 3.45 19.70
CA VAL A 514 -23.60 3.88 18.68
C VAL A 514 -23.26 3.24 17.34
N PHE A 515 -21.97 3.20 16.97
CA PHE A 515 -21.55 2.57 15.72
C PHE A 515 -21.82 1.07 15.74
N LYS A 516 -21.53 0.41 16.87
CA LYS A 516 -21.85 -1.00 17.08
C LYS A 516 -23.35 -1.29 16.89
N GLN A 517 -24.23 -0.45 17.45
CA GLN A 517 -25.68 -0.58 17.28
C GLN A 517 -26.10 -0.44 15.81
N GLN A 518 -25.56 0.56 15.09
CA GLN A 518 -25.81 0.72 13.66
C GLN A 518 -25.41 -0.52 12.84
N LEU A 519 -24.28 -1.14 13.16
CA LEU A 519 -23.83 -2.38 12.49
C LEU A 519 -24.79 -3.55 12.74
N LEU A 520 -25.28 -3.70 13.97
CA LEU A 520 -26.29 -4.72 14.32
C LEU A 520 -27.61 -4.49 13.57
N GLU A 521 -28.04 -3.23 13.44
CA GLU A 521 -29.24 -2.88 12.66
C GLU A 521 -29.12 -3.28 11.19
N TYR A 522 -27.95 -3.13 10.56
CA TYR A 522 -27.75 -3.60 9.18
C TYR A 522 -27.89 -5.12 9.06
N ILE A 523 -27.44 -5.88 10.06
CA ILE A 523 -27.60 -7.34 10.09
C ILE A 523 -29.08 -7.71 10.19
N GLU A 524 -29.83 -7.06 11.07
CA GLU A 524 -31.26 -7.29 11.23
C GLU A 524 -32.06 -6.89 9.98
N LYS A 525 -31.78 -5.71 9.40
CA LYS A 525 -32.42 -5.24 8.16
C LYS A 525 -32.15 -6.18 6.98
N SER A 526 -31.03 -6.91 6.98
CA SER A 526 -30.73 -7.89 5.92
C SER A 526 -31.73 -9.04 5.83
N LYS A 527 -32.45 -9.36 6.92
CA LYS A 527 -33.45 -10.41 6.94
C LYS A 527 -34.63 -10.10 6.01
N THR A 528 -34.93 -8.81 5.79
CA THR A 528 -36.06 -8.34 4.97
C THR A 528 -35.60 -7.67 3.68
N ASP A 529 -34.56 -6.84 3.72
CA ASP A 529 -34.07 -6.08 2.57
C ASP A 529 -32.80 -6.67 1.93
N LYS A 530 -32.93 -7.10 0.68
CA LYS A 530 -31.83 -7.63 -0.13
C LYS A 530 -30.79 -6.57 -0.52
N LYS A 531 -31.09 -5.27 -0.42
CA LYS A 531 -30.13 -4.18 -0.67
C LYS A 531 -29.10 -4.07 0.47
N CYS A 532 -29.47 -4.45 1.68
CA CYS A 532 -28.59 -4.41 2.85
C CYS A 532 -27.58 -5.58 2.91
N ARG A 533 -27.57 -6.50 1.95
CA ARG A 533 -26.71 -7.71 1.96
C ARG A 533 -25.22 -7.41 2.12
N THR A 534 -24.71 -6.48 1.33
CA THR A 534 -23.29 -6.08 1.39
C THR A 534 -22.98 -5.40 2.73
N ALA A 535 -23.87 -4.51 3.19
CA ALA A 535 -23.72 -3.82 4.47
C ALA A 535 -23.74 -4.78 5.65
N ALA A 536 -24.64 -5.76 5.64
CA ALA A 536 -24.72 -6.79 6.67
C ALA A 536 -23.49 -7.72 6.66
N ALA A 537 -23.01 -8.12 5.48
CA ALA A 537 -21.78 -8.91 5.35
C ALA A 537 -20.56 -8.16 5.88
N ASN A 538 -20.44 -6.87 5.56
CA ASN A 538 -19.40 -6.01 6.13
C ASN A 538 -19.58 -5.83 7.64
N ALA A 539 -20.80 -5.56 8.10
CA ALA A 539 -21.11 -5.28 9.50
C ALA A 539 -20.79 -6.47 10.40
N ILE A 540 -21.23 -7.68 10.05
CA ILE A 540 -20.93 -8.87 10.84
C ILE A 540 -19.43 -9.17 10.86
N THR A 541 -18.73 -8.95 9.74
CA THR A 541 -17.27 -9.08 9.67
C THR A 541 -16.58 -8.10 10.63
N ILE A 542 -16.99 -6.82 10.63
CA ILE A 542 -16.46 -5.79 11.52
C ILE A 542 -16.71 -6.14 12.99
N LEU A 543 -17.93 -6.56 13.33
CA LEU A 543 -18.30 -6.91 14.72
C LEU A 543 -17.50 -8.11 15.23
N ILE A 544 -17.31 -9.16 14.43
CA ILE A 544 -16.47 -10.30 14.81
C ILE A 544 -15.03 -9.85 15.07
N ARG A 545 -14.48 -9.00 14.20
CA ARG A 545 -13.13 -8.45 14.39
C ARG A 545 -13.03 -7.52 15.59
N ALA A 546 -14.12 -6.85 15.97
CA ALA A 546 -14.23 -6.09 17.21
C ALA A 546 -14.32 -6.99 18.46
N GLY A 547 -14.47 -8.31 18.30
CA GLY A 547 -14.56 -9.28 19.40
C GLY A 547 -15.99 -9.58 19.84
N GLU A 548 -17.00 -9.15 19.07
CA GLU A 548 -18.40 -9.45 19.37
C GLU A 548 -18.71 -10.93 19.25
N GLN A 549 -19.50 -11.41 20.20
CA GLN A 549 -19.94 -12.80 20.24
C GLN A 549 -21.41 -12.88 19.83
N PHE A 550 -21.72 -13.85 18.98
CA PHE A 550 -23.05 -14.14 18.48
C PHE A 550 -23.59 -15.46 19.04
N ASN A 551 -23.11 -15.88 20.22
CA ASN A 551 -23.58 -17.09 20.88
C ASN A 551 -25.06 -16.97 21.21
N GLY A 552 -25.87 -17.95 20.80
CA GLY A 552 -27.32 -17.93 21.01
C GLY A 552 -28.09 -16.87 20.21
N ALA A 553 -27.43 -16.15 19.28
CA ALA A 553 -28.06 -15.09 18.52
C ALA A 553 -29.13 -15.63 17.54
N ASP A 554 -30.25 -14.92 17.42
CA ASP A 554 -31.26 -15.17 16.39
C ASP A 554 -30.83 -14.51 15.07
N LEU A 555 -30.15 -15.30 14.24
CA LEU A 555 -29.65 -14.92 12.92
C LEU A 555 -30.46 -15.60 11.81
N ARG A 556 -31.73 -15.93 12.06
CA ARG A 556 -32.58 -16.60 11.07
C ARG A 556 -32.76 -15.71 9.85
N GLY A 557 -32.56 -16.31 8.67
CA GLY A 557 -32.78 -15.65 7.38
C GLY A 557 -31.81 -14.51 7.04
N ILE A 558 -30.77 -14.25 7.86
CA ILE A 558 -29.81 -13.17 7.56
C ILE A 558 -29.18 -13.35 6.19
N GLN A 559 -28.84 -12.24 5.54
CA GLN A 559 -28.31 -12.25 4.19
C GLN A 559 -26.91 -11.64 4.18
N ILE A 560 -25.87 -12.48 4.30
CA ILE A 560 -24.47 -12.06 4.46
C ILE A 560 -23.51 -12.76 3.49
N PRO A 561 -23.82 -12.81 2.17
CA PRO A 561 -22.95 -13.49 1.21
C PRO A 561 -21.55 -12.85 1.17
N GLY A 562 -20.51 -13.67 1.20
CA GLY A 562 -19.12 -13.24 1.14
C GLY A 562 -18.58 -12.61 2.42
N ALA A 563 -19.29 -12.69 3.54
CA ALA A 563 -18.78 -12.25 4.85
C ALA A 563 -17.59 -13.10 5.31
N ASP A 564 -16.70 -12.50 6.11
CA ASP A 564 -15.66 -13.23 6.83
C ASP A 564 -16.10 -13.44 8.28
N LEU A 565 -16.49 -14.67 8.62
CA LEU A 565 -16.84 -15.08 9.99
C LEU A 565 -15.68 -15.81 10.70
N SER A 566 -14.47 -15.70 10.16
CA SER A 566 -13.31 -16.39 10.73
C SER A 566 -13.09 -15.98 12.18
N TYR A 567 -12.77 -16.96 13.03
CA TYR A 567 -12.60 -16.81 14.48
C TYR A 567 -13.85 -16.35 15.25
N GLY A 568 -15.00 -16.22 14.60
CA GLY A 568 -16.24 -15.81 15.26
C GLY A 568 -16.82 -16.87 16.20
N MET A 569 -17.55 -16.41 17.22
CA MET A 569 -18.23 -17.26 18.19
C MET A 569 -19.75 -17.24 17.95
N PHE A 570 -20.28 -18.36 17.48
CA PHE A 570 -21.68 -18.56 17.08
C PHE A 570 -22.28 -19.81 17.73
N ASP A 571 -21.79 -20.20 18.91
CA ASP A 571 -22.29 -21.37 19.60
C ASP A 571 -23.78 -21.20 19.94
N SER A 572 -24.59 -22.19 19.57
CA SER A 572 -26.06 -22.19 19.72
C SER A 572 -26.80 -21.08 18.95
N ALA A 573 -26.15 -20.40 18.00
CA ALA A 573 -26.81 -19.41 17.15
C ALA A 573 -27.82 -20.06 16.19
N ASP A 574 -28.92 -19.37 15.91
CA ASP A 574 -29.90 -19.82 14.92
C ASP A 574 -29.65 -19.16 13.56
N LEU A 575 -29.05 -19.88 12.62
CA LEU A 575 -28.76 -19.46 11.25
C LEU A 575 -29.73 -20.10 10.25
N ASN A 576 -30.94 -20.49 10.70
CA ASN A 576 -31.92 -21.14 9.84
C ASN A 576 -32.24 -20.27 8.62
N GLY A 577 -32.12 -20.82 7.41
CA GLY A 577 -32.43 -20.11 6.17
C GLY A 577 -31.49 -18.95 5.82
N ALA A 578 -30.36 -18.79 6.52
CA ALA A 578 -29.39 -17.73 6.23
C ALA A 578 -28.73 -17.91 4.84
N ASP A 579 -28.43 -16.80 4.17
CA ASP A 579 -27.60 -16.80 2.96
C ASP A 579 -26.13 -16.61 3.37
N LEU A 580 -25.40 -17.72 3.39
CA LEU A 580 -23.97 -17.83 3.74
C LEU A 580 -23.09 -18.13 2.51
N ARG A 581 -23.57 -17.84 1.30
CA ARG A 581 -22.79 -18.15 0.07
C ARG A 581 -21.45 -17.42 0.10
N HIS A 582 -20.38 -18.11 -0.25
CA HIS A 582 -19.00 -17.59 -0.28
C HIS A 582 -18.47 -17.07 1.06
N VAL A 583 -19.10 -17.41 2.19
CA VAL A 583 -18.62 -17.00 3.52
C VAL A 583 -17.35 -17.75 3.91
N GLU A 584 -16.42 -17.04 4.56
CA GLU A 584 -15.24 -17.64 5.21
C GLU A 584 -15.56 -18.03 6.66
N LEU A 585 -15.32 -19.29 7.01
CA LEU A 585 -15.62 -19.91 8.32
C LEU A 585 -14.34 -20.44 9.00
N ARG A 586 -13.18 -19.86 8.69
CA ARG A 586 -11.89 -20.37 9.22
C ARG A 586 -11.89 -20.26 10.75
N SER A 587 -11.69 -21.38 11.44
CA SER A 587 -11.63 -21.43 12.91
C SER A 587 -12.87 -20.87 13.64
N VAL A 588 -14.05 -20.86 12.99
CA VAL A 588 -15.31 -20.40 13.60
C VAL A 588 -15.84 -21.41 14.64
N TRP A 589 -16.50 -20.93 15.69
CA TRP A 589 -17.15 -21.77 16.69
C TRP A 589 -18.65 -21.83 16.45
N LEU A 590 -19.16 -22.99 16.02
CA LEU A 590 -20.57 -23.22 15.64
C LEU A 590 -21.22 -24.35 16.45
N ARG A 591 -20.80 -24.59 17.71
CA ARG A 591 -21.32 -25.70 18.51
C ARG A 591 -22.81 -25.52 18.72
N ARG A 592 -23.62 -26.53 18.35
CA ARG A 592 -25.09 -26.49 18.44
C ARG A 592 -25.75 -25.37 17.62
N ALA A 593 -25.05 -24.73 16.69
CA ALA A 593 -25.66 -23.76 15.79
C ALA A 593 -26.65 -24.43 14.82
N ASN A 594 -27.79 -23.79 14.55
CA ASN A 594 -28.79 -24.28 13.61
C ASN A 594 -28.54 -23.72 12.21
N LEU A 595 -27.92 -24.51 11.33
CA LEU A 595 -27.68 -24.14 9.92
C LEU A 595 -28.75 -24.71 8.97
N SER A 596 -29.89 -25.17 9.49
CA SER A 596 -30.93 -25.80 8.67
C SER A 596 -31.43 -24.83 7.59
N LYS A 597 -31.53 -25.29 6.34
CA LYS A 597 -31.93 -24.47 5.17
C LYS A 597 -30.98 -23.31 4.81
N ALA A 598 -29.80 -23.18 5.45
CA ALA A 598 -28.83 -22.16 5.08
C ALA A 598 -28.23 -22.42 3.69
N GLN A 599 -28.00 -21.37 2.91
CA GLN A 599 -27.32 -21.46 1.61
C GLN A 599 -25.80 -21.39 1.84
N MET A 600 -25.08 -22.48 1.59
CA MET A 600 -23.64 -22.59 1.88
C MET A 600 -22.77 -22.78 0.62
N THR A 601 -23.29 -22.45 -0.56
CA THR A 601 -22.53 -22.58 -1.82
C THR A 601 -21.25 -21.74 -1.75
N GLY A 602 -20.09 -22.37 -1.97
CA GLY A 602 -18.80 -21.68 -2.00
C GLY A 602 -18.23 -21.28 -0.63
N VAL A 603 -18.83 -21.74 0.48
CA VAL A 603 -18.29 -21.53 1.83
C VAL A 603 -16.88 -22.12 1.96
N GLN A 604 -15.99 -21.38 2.61
CA GLN A 604 -14.60 -21.79 2.85
C GLN A 604 -14.37 -22.07 4.33
N PHE A 605 -14.03 -23.32 4.70
CA PHE A 605 -13.79 -23.70 6.09
C PHE A 605 -12.34 -23.46 6.56
N GLY A 606 -11.45 -23.02 5.67
CA GLY A 606 -10.04 -22.75 5.98
C GLY A 606 -9.15 -23.98 6.20
N GLU A 607 -9.73 -25.18 6.35
CA GLU A 607 -9.00 -26.46 6.33
C GLU A 607 -9.13 -27.14 4.97
N LEU A 608 -8.02 -27.68 4.44
CA LEU A 608 -8.06 -28.48 3.22
C LEU A 608 -8.80 -29.81 3.54
N PRO A 609 -9.81 -30.19 2.75
CA PRO A 609 -10.47 -31.47 2.94
C PRO A 609 -9.44 -32.58 2.76
N TYR A 610 -9.33 -33.48 3.73
CA TYR A 610 -8.53 -34.68 3.58
C TYR A 610 -9.44 -35.89 3.41
N LEU A 611 -9.04 -36.79 2.52
CA LEU A 611 -9.75 -38.05 2.29
C LEU A 611 -9.36 -39.03 3.39
N LYS A 612 -10.34 -39.41 4.21
CA LYS A 612 -10.16 -40.51 5.15
C LYS A 612 -10.54 -41.81 4.42
N HIS A 613 -9.55 -42.67 4.21
CA HIS A 613 -9.77 -43.97 3.58
C HIS A 613 -10.33 -44.96 4.61
N GLU A 614 -11.60 -45.34 4.46
CA GLU A 614 -12.18 -46.48 5.18
C GLU A 614 -12.23 -47.68 4.22
N SER A 615 -11.68 -48.83 4.62
CA SER A 615 -11.66 -50.06 3.81
C SER A 615 -12.54 -51.16 4.42
N PRO A 616 -13.08 -52.12 3.64
CA PRO A 616 -13.29 -52.14 2.19
C PRO A 616 -14.78 -52.35 1.84
N SER A 617 -15.48 -51.25 1.59
CA SER A 617 -16.63 -51.20 0.67
C SER A 617 -16.79 -49.75 0.26
N THR A 618 -15.97 -49.39 -0.73
CA THR A 618 -15.82 -48.14 -1.48
C THR A 618 -16.81 -47.01 -1.16
N ARG A 619 -16.60 -46.29 -0.06
CA ARG A 619 -17.13 -44.94 0.13
C ARG A 619 -15.99 -44.02 0.57
N LEU A 620 -15.53 -43.18 -0.34
CA LEU A 620 -14.65 -42.06 -0.02
C LEU A 620 -15.51 -40.98 0.65
N ARG A 621 -15.22 -40.68 1.92
CA ARG A 621 -15.90 -39.57 2.61
C ARG A 621 -14.97 -38.37 2.66
N LEU A 622 -15.42 -37.24 2.13
CA LEU A 622 -14.76 -35.96 2.31
C LEU A 622 -14.92 -35.56 3.78
N VAL A 623 -13.83 -35.42 4.52
CA VAL A 623 -13.85 -34.99 5.92
C VAL A 623 -13.22 -33.61 6.01
N VAL A 624 -14.00 -32.64 6.50
CA VAL A 624 -13.48 -31.34 6.93
C VAL A 624 -13.40 -31.39 8.45
N ARG A 625 -12.21 -31.22 9.02
CA ARG A 625 -12.05 -31.09 10.47
C ARG A 625 -12.53 -29.69 10.85
N ILE A 626 -13.42 -29.62 11.81
CA ILE A 626 -13.70 -28.38 12.55
C ILE A 626 -12.97 -28.56 13.87
N THR A 627 -11.93 -27.77 14.09
CA THR A 627 -11.01 -27.93 15.24
C THR A 627 -11.75 -27.79 16.57
N ARG A 628 -11.69 -28.83 17.40
CA ARG A 628 -11.94 -28.75 18.84
C ARG A 628 -10.62 -28.35 19.52
N SER A 629 -10.55 -27.19 20.15
CA SER A 629 -9.51 -26.92 21.13
C SER A 629 -10.13 -26.45 22.43
N GLY A 630 -10.11 -27.33 23.43
CA GLY A 630 -10.55 -27.09 24.80
C GLY A 630 -10.17 -28.32 25.60
N TYR A 631 -9.29 -28.16 26.59
CA TYR A 631 -8.85 -29.22 27.50
C TYR A 631 -10.05 -30.01 28.04
N GLY A 632 -10.14 -31.29 27.68
CA GLY A 632 -11.19 -32.20 28.16
C GLY A 632 -11.89 -32.99 27.06
N LYS A 633 -11.47 -34.26 26.91
CA LYS A 633 -12.08 -35.36 26.13
C LYS A 633 -12.46 -35.07 24.66
N LEU A 634 -11.69 -35.71 23.79
CA LEU A 634 -11.89 -35.87 22.35
C LEU A 634 -13.22 -36.60 22.06
N ASP A 635 -14.23 -35.88 21.57
CA ASP A 635 -15.32 -36.42 20.76
C ASP A 635 -15.35 -35.62 19.44
N SER A 636 -14.93 -36.22 18.33
CA SER A 636 -15.02 -35.55 17.03
C SER A 636 -16.49 -35.36 16.62
N GLY A 637 -16.98 -34.11 16.65
CA GLY A 637 -18.28 -33.78 16.06
C GLY A 637 -18.19 -33.84 14.54
N LEU A 638 -18.76 -34.89 13.94
CA LEU A 638 -18.85 -35.06 12.49
C LEU A 638 -20.01 -34.23 11.96
N VAL A 639 -19.75 -33.21 11.14
CA VAL A 639 -20.78 -32.63 10.28
C VAL A 639 -20.84 -33.49 9.02
N SER A 640 -21.91 -34.27 8.87
CA SER A 640 -22.18 -34.99 7.61
C SER A 640 -22.78 -34.03 6.60
N MET A 641 -22.03 -33.71 5.55
CA MET A 641 -22.61 -33.14 4.32
C MET A 641 -23.19 -34.29 3.49
N PRO A 642 -24.40 -34.16 2.90
CA PRO A 642 -24.89 -35.07 1.87
C PRO A 642 -24.10 -34.97 0.57
#